data_AF-A0A0A0LBV0-F1
#
_entry.id   AF-A0A0A0LBV0-F1
#
_cell.length_a   1.000
_cell.length_b   1.000
_cell.length_c   1.000
_cell.angle_alpha   90.00
_cell.angle_beta   90.00
_cell.angle_gamma   90.00
#
_symmetry.space_group_name_H-M   'P 1'
#
loop_
_entity.id
_entity.type
_entity.pdbx_description
1 polymer ?
#
loop_
_entity_poly.entity_id
_entity_poly.type
_entity_poly.pdbx_seq_one_letter_code
_entity_poly.pdbx_strand_id
1 'polypeptide(L)'
;MAEIGTFVVQEVLKRIVKYGAEQIVVAWELENEVSLLKDKLHDADTILEDINRKKSHPGNSVKRWVEKLEDIVHEADDLLDELVYEHLRRTVEHTEKFSKVSDSISSSINSFLFRRKMAKKIKNITDTLNQHYCAASAFGLVGVETVTEIELALNQIRETTSILDFQVEGREAEVLELLKLAIDSTNEHHMSVISIVGMGGLGKTTLAKMIFNHREIEGHFDKTIWVCVSKPFIVTKILEKIFQGLTKTCSGLESNKEALLGRLRKEMQDKNYFLVLDDVWDNEKHLWDELRGCLKHIAGKPGNTIMVTTRNEEVATMVEPISIYRLKKLSNDQCWALFKESANANQLPMNSKLEIMKKELVRKMGGVPLVAKVLGGAVKFEETELEEEDHEISWMTKVESIVRNISLEDKDFVLSILKLSVDSLPNPVLKQCVAYCSNFSQDYDFQKDDLIKMWIAQGFIQPGQGRDKNLLMEDIGEQYFNFLLSRSIFQDVTRDANKRIVGFKMHDLMHDIACAISSHQNVESNPNNLSGKSVRKLRTLICNDEVINYLNQNDIVCLRVLKVIFQSHTDLWIPIDKLIHLRYLDISECSINKLLLESLSLLYNLQTLKLGQSGLPKNLRKLVNLRHLEFKMFGDTAMPSDMGNLIHLQSLSGFLVGFEKGCKIEELGPLKNLKGKLTLTNLWRVQNKDEAMAAKLVEKKNLRHLNLWFFETDKRGEDDEDGIVQVLEGLQPHKNLQSLEILGFRGKVLPTGIFVENLVKIRLGHFERCEVLPMLGQLPNLKELEIMYMESVRSIGNEFYGVDSSHQNSVAFPQLKKLSIYEMMNLEQWDEATVVLESNLFGCLKEVRIRRCNPLAKLPSGLEGCHSLEYLSIRGCFNLMLNVQNLHKLYHLEIDGLKRLPKGMDGLTRLKELKIGGCMQNYEFSSVIHLASQLVELELSGRYGSVDTQLPQQLQHLTNLQVLKITQFDCIEALPEWIGNLISLKTLKCSYCFKLKELPSREAILRLTKLENLDIFECPKLLVGEGDQERAKLSHLPSKCVHKSESFYSGLL
;
A
#
# COMPACT_ATOMS: atom_id res chain seq x y z
N MET A 1 -2.55 -25.78 -25.71
CA MET A 1 -3.00 -26.73 -24.65
C MET A 1 -3.76 -25.97 -23.56
N ALA A 2 -5.08 -26.14 -23.45
CA ALA A 2 -5.91 -25.52 -22.39
C ALA A 2 -6.45 -26.60 -21.45
N GLU A 3 -5.94 -26.68 -20.20
CA GLU A 3 -6.74 -27.24 -19.09
C GLU A 3 -8.03 -26.44 -19.06
N ILE A 4 -9.16 -27.10 -19.34
CA ILE A 4 -10.48 -26.53 -19.05
C ILE A 4 -10.51 -26.29 -17.54
N GLY A 5 -11.15 -25.20 -17.07
CA GLY A 5 -11.33 -24.84 -15.65
C GLY A 5 -12.10 -25.86 -14.79
N THR A 6 -12.00 -27.16 -15.08
CA THR A 6 -12.60 -28.27 -14.34
C THR A 6 -12.24 -28.22 -12.86
N PHE A 7 -11.03 -27.76 -12.51
CA PHE A 7 -10.61 -27.60 -11.11
C PHE A 7 -11.49 -26.64 -10.31
N VAL A 8 -12.06 -25.59 -10.94
CA VAL A 8 -12.98 -24.65 -10.28
C VAL A 8 -14.24 -25.38 -9.87
N VAL A 9 -14.82 -26.15 -10.79
CA VAL A 9 -16.04 -26.94 -10.59
C VAL A 9 -15.81 -28.03 -9.54
N GLN A 10 -14.70 -28.77 -9.63
CA GLN A 10 -14.34 -29.83 -8.69
C GLN A 10 -14.19 -29.32 -7.26
N GLU A 11 -13.57 -28.16 -7.06
CA GLU A 11 -13.38 -27.64 -5.70
C GLU A 11 -14.69 -27.12 -5.10
N VAL A 12 -15.55 -26.48 -5.90
CA VAL A 12 -16.90 -26.11 -5.45
C VAL A 12 -17.73 -27.37 -5.13
N LEU A 13 -17.65 -28.42 -5.95
CA LEU A 13 -18.29 -29.71 -5.71
C LEU A 13 -17.81 -30.35 -4.40
N LYS A 14 -16.49 -30.46 -4.22
CA LYS A 14 -15.89 -30.99 -2.99
C LYS A 14 -16.34 -30.20 -1.78
N ARG A 15 -16.42 -28.87 -1.89
CA ARG A 15 -16.95 -28.01 -0.83
C ARG A 15 -18.41 -28.33 -0.51
N ILE A 16 -19.27 -28.40 -1.51
CA ILE A 16 -20.70 -28.68 -1.33
C ILE A 16 -20.91 -30.06 -0.68
N VAL A 17 -20.22 -31.08 -1.17
CA VAL A 17 -20.34 -32.45 -0.66
C VAL A 17 -19.84 -32.55 0.78
N LYS A 18 -18.70 -31.94 1.08
CA LYS A 18 -18.02 -32.05 2.38
C LYS A 18 -18.56 -31.11 3.46
N TYR A 19 -19.00 -29.91 3.10
CA TYR A 19 -19.39 -28.85 4.05
C TYR A 19 -20.84 -28.40 3.91
N GLY A 20 -21.59 -28.99 2.98
CA GLY A 20 -22.98 -28.66 2.73
C GLY A 20 -23.84 -28.92 3.96
N ALA A 21 -24.02 -27.87 4.76
CA ALA A 21 -25.14 -27.59 5.65
C ALA A 21 -25.63 -28.77 6.51
N GLU A 22 -24.82 -29.78 6.88
CA GLU A 22 -25.32 -31.06 7.41
C GLU A 22 -26.21 -30.89 8.65
N GLN A 23 -25.81 -30.03 9.59
CA GLN A 23 -26.63 -29.72 10.78
C GLN A 23 -27.87 -28.88 10.45
N ILE A 24 -27.78 -28.01 9.44
CA ILE A 24 -28.89 -27.16 8.99
C ILE A 24 -29.91 -28.01 8.23
N VAL A 25 -29.45 -28.90 7.35
CA VAL A 25 -30.26 -29.84 6.56
C VAL A 25 -31.06 -30.77 7.46
N VAL A 26 -30.45 -31.23 8.56
CA VAL A 26 -31.15 -31.97 9.64
C VAL A 26 -32.18 -31.07 10.33
N ALA A 27 -31.82 -29.83 10.68
CA ALA A 27 -32.75 -28.89 11.32
C ALA A 27 -33.97 -28.53 10.45
N TRP A 28 -33.85 -28.67 9.12
CA TRP A 28 -34.93 -28.43 8.16
C TRP A 28 -35.58 -29.71 7.63
N GLU A 29 -35.17 -30.89 8.09
CA GLU A 29 -35.64 -32.20 7.63
C GLU A 29 -35.60 -32.31 6.08
N LEU A 30 -34.48 -31.90 5.48
CA LEU A 30 -34.22 -31.99 4.03
C LEU A 30 -33.13 -33.05 3.74
N GLU A 31 -32.88 -33.99 4.67
CA GLU A 31 -31.75 -34.92 4.58
C GLU A 31 -31.80 -35.76 3.31
N ASN A 32 -32.98 -36.25 2.94
CA ASN A 32 -33.15 -37.09 1.77
C ASN A 32 -32.87 -36.32 0.47
N GLU A 33 -33.42 -35.12 0.32
CA GLU A 33 -33.25 -34.28 -0.87
C GLU A 33 -31.79 -33.82 -1.04
N VAL A 34 -31.14 -33.42 0.05
CA VAL A 34 -29.73 -32.98 -0.01
C VAL A 34 -28.78 -34.16 -0.15
N SER A 35 -29.05 -35.31 0.48
CA SER A 35 -28.26 -36.52 0.28
C SER A 35 -28.27 -36.94 -1.19
N LEU A 36 -29.45 -36.92 -1.82
CA LEU A 36 -29.57 -37.24 -3.24
C LEU A 36 -28.80 -36.24 -4.12
N LEU A 37 -28.84 -34.93 -3.79
CA LEU A 37 -28.05 -33.93 -4.48
C LEU A 37 -26.54 -34.17 -4.30
N LYS A 38 -26.08 -34.49 -3.08
CA LYS A 38 -24.68 -34.82 -2.78
C LYS A 38 -24.19 -36.01 -3.58
N ASP A 39 -24.96 -37.09 -3.63
CA ASP A 39 -24.62 -38.29 -4.40
C ASP A 39 -24.43 -37.94 -5.89
N LYS A 40 -25.33 -37.11 -6.45
CA LYS A 40 -25.24 -36.67 -7.85
C LYS A 40 -24.10 -35.71 -8.13
N LEU A 41 -23.77 -34.85 -7.18
CA LEU A 41 -22.59 -33.98 -7.28
C LEU A 41 -21.29 -34.81 -7.19
N HIS A 42 -21.29 -35.91 -6.43
CA HIS A 42 -20.17 -36.84 -6.37
C HIS A 42 -20.00 -37.65 -7.68
N ASP A 43 -21.11 -38.10 -8.28
CA ASP A 43 -21.11 -38.71 -9.62
C ASP A 43 -20.45 -37.75 -10.66
N ALA A 44 -20.77 -36.45 -10.59
CA ALA A 44 -20.20 -35.43 -11.47
C ALA A 44 -18.71 -35.17 -11.23
N ASP A 45 -18.26 -35.14 -9.96
CA ASP A 45 -16.84 -34.99 -9.60
C ASP A 45 -16.00 -36.16 -10.15
N THR A 46 -16.51 -37.38 -10.02
CA THR A 46 -15.85 -38.60 -10.54
C THR A 46 -15.66 -38.54 -12.07
N ILE A 47 -16.65 -38.00 -12.80
CA ILE A 47 -16.54 -37.80 -14.25
C ILE A 47 -15.49 -36.74 -14.60
N LEU A 48 -15.43 -35.64 -13.84
CA LEU A 48 -14.40 -34.61 -14.06
C LEU A 48 -13.00 -35.15 -13.81
N GLU A 49 -12.80 -36.01 -12.79
CA GLU A 49 -11.54 -36.71 -12.58
C GLU A 49 -11.17 -37.62 -13.76
N ASP A 50 -12.16 -38.34 -14.31
CA ASP A 50 -11.98 -39.20 -15.48
C ASP A 50 -11.65 -38.41 -16.76
N ILE A 51 -12.25 -37.23 -16.95
CA ILE A 51 -11.95 -36.31 -18.05
C ILE A 51 -10.51 -35.81 -17.94
N ASN A 52 -10.11 -35.38 -16.74
CA ASN A 52 -8.75 -34.90 -16.46
C ASN A 52 -7.69 -36.00 -16.65
N ARG A 53 -8.02 -37.28 -16.39
CA ARG A 53 -7.11 -38.43 -16.61
C ARG A 53 -6.99 -38.87 -18.06
N LYS A 54 -8.04 -38.74 -18.87
CA LYS A 54 -8.13 -39.37 -20.21
C LYS A 54 -7.76 -38.47 -21.39
N LYS A 55 -7.71 -37.13 -21.26
CA LYS A 55 -7.50 -36.23 -22.41
C LYS A 55 -6.62 -35.02 -22.12
N SER A 56 -5.51 -34.88 -22.83
CA SER A 56 -4.70 -33.64 -22.88
C SER A 56 -5.37 -32.52 -23.72
N HIS A 57 -6.37 -32.86 -24.54
CA HIS A 57 -7.11 -31.93 -25.41
C HIS A 57 -8.62 -32.29 -25.45
N PRO A 58 -9.43 -31.78 -24.52
CA PRO A 58 -10.88 -31.95 -24.57
C PRO A 58 -11.48 -31.15 -25.74
N GLY A 59 -12.20 -31.82 -26.64
CA GLY A 59 -12.87 -31.15 -27.78
C GLY A 59 -13.97 -30.16 -27.34
N ASN A 60 -14.39 -29.27 -28.24
CA ASN A 60 -15.36 -28.19 -27.96
C ASN A 60 -16.66 -28.67 -27.27
N SER A 61 -17.12 -29.88 -27.57
CA SER A 61 -18.30 -30.49 -26.92
C SER A 61 -18.09 -30.79 -25.43
N VAL A 62 -16.87 -31.20 -25.03
CA VAL A 62 -16.49 -31.41 -23.62
C VAL A 62 -16.37 -30.08 -22.90
N LYS A 63 -15.76 -29.06 -23.54
CA LYS A 63 -15.70 -27.69 -23.01
C LYS A 63 -17.10 -27.14 -22.71
N ARG A 64 -18.00 -27.23 -23.68
CA ARG A 64 -19.40 -26.79 -23.51
C ARG A 64 -20.17 -27.60 -22.47
N TRP A 65 -19.83 -28.88 -22.28
CA TRP A 65 -20.43 -29.70 -21.22
C TRP A 65 -19.95 -29.27 -19.83
N VAL A 66 -18.66 -29.00 -19.66
CA VAL A 66 -18.08 -28.50 -18.40
C VAL A 66 -18.62 -27.12 -18.05
N GLU A 67 -18.71 -26.19 -19.01
CA GLU A 67 -19.31 -24.85 -18.80
C GLU A 67 -20.76 -24.94 -18.27
N LYS A 68 -21.55 -25.89 -18.77
CA LYS A 68 -22.92 -26.10 -18.28
C LYS A 68 -22.96 -26.80 -16.92
N LEU A 69 -22.01 -27.70 -16.63
CA LEU A 69 -21.90 -28.30 -15.31
C LEU A 69 -21.52 -27.26 -14.26
N GLU A 70 -20.59 -26.36 -14.60
CA GLU A 70 -20.20 -25.22 -13.78
C GLU A 70 -21.42 -24.36 -13.39
N ASP A 71 -22.29 -24.06 -14.36
CA ASP A 71 -23.55 -23.34 -14.12
C ASP A 71 -24.45 -24.05 -13.08
N ILE A 72 -24.62 -25.37 -13.20
CA ILE A 72 -25.45 -26.17 -12.28
C ILE A 72 -24.84 -26.22 -10.88
N VAL A 73 -23.51 -26.36 -10.80
CA VAL A 73 -22.77 -26.41 -9.54
C VAL A 73 -22.84 -25.06 -8.82
N HIS A 74 -22.75 -23.95 -9.56
CA HIS A 74 -22.96 -22.62 -8.99
C HIS A 74 -24.39 -22.41 -8.49
N GLU A 75 -25.41 -22.88 -9.21
CA GLU A 75 -26.80 -22.83 -8.74
C GLU A 75 -27.00 -23.64 -7.45
N ALA A 76 -26.34 -24.80 -7.34
CA ALA A 76 -26.35 -25.60 -6.12
C ALA A 76 -25.64 -24.89 -4.94
N ASP A 77 -24.51 -24.25 -5.20
CA ASP A 77 -23.76 -23.46 -4.21
C ASP A 77 -24.58 -22.27 -3.69
N ASP A 78 -25.27 -21.55 -4.58
CA ASP A 78 -26.13 -20.43 -4.22
C ASP A 78 -27.37 -20.91 -3.44
N LEU A 79 -27.94 -22.07 -3.78
CA LEU A 79 -29.03 -22.66 -3.00
C LEU A 79 -28.62 -22.98 -1.55
N LEU A 80 -27.40 -23.49 -1.36
CA LEU A 80 -26.87 -23.77 -0.03
C LEU A 80 -26.64 -22.48 0.76
N ASP A 81 -26.16 -21.42 0.12
CA ASP A 81 -26.05 -20.10 0.75
C ASP A 81 -27.43 -19.55 1.20
N GLU A 82 -28.51 -19.76 0.43
CA GLU A 82 -29.89 -19.36 0.81
C GLU A 82 -30.35 -20.13 2.08
N LEU A 83 -30.01 -21.42 2.19
CA LEU A 83 -30.30 -22.24 3.37
C LEU A 83 -29.52 -21.76 4.61
N VAL A 84 -28.22 -21.49 4.45
CA VAL A 84 -27.36 -20.97 5.52
C VAL A 84 -27.86 -19.61 6.00
N TYR A 85 -28.17 -18.72 5.06
CA TYR A 85 -28.71 -17.40 5.35
C TYR A 85 -29.99 -17.47 6.19
N GLU A 86 -30.99 -18.24 5.76
CA GLU A 86 -32.28 -18.30 6.46
C GLU A 86 -32.13 -18.96 7.84
N HIS A 87 -31.22 -19.94 7.99
CA HIS A 87 -30.89 -20.51 9.29
C HIS A 87 -30.28 -19.46 10.24
N LEU A 88 -29.28 -18.70 9.77
CA LEU A 88 -28.63 -17.64 10.57
C LEU A 88 -29.63 -16.55 10.95
N ARG A 89 -30.41 -16.07 9.98
CA ARG A 89 -31.44 -15.07 10.19
C ARG A 89 -32.40 -15.49 11.30
N ARG A 90 -32.90 -16.72 11.26
CA ARG A 90 -33.80 -17.25 12.29
C ARG A 90 -33.13 -17.34 13.64
N THR A 91 -31.93 -17.90 13.72
CA THR A 91 -31.19 -18.02 14.98
C THR A 91 -31.01 -16.65 15.64
N VAL A 92 -30.64 -15.63 14.86
CA VAL A 92 -30.47 -14.26 15.36
C VAL A 92 -31.82 -13.62 15.72
N GLU A 93 -32.85 -13.73 14.88
CA GLU A 93 -34.18 -13.14 15.13
C GLU A 93 -34.95 -13.82 16.29
N HIS A 94 -34.79 -15.13 16.50
CA HIS A 94 -35.40 -15.85 17.62
C HIS A 94 -34.80 -15.46 18.96
N THR A 95 -33.50 -15.16 18.98
CA THR A 95 -32.80 -14.68 20.19
C THR A 95 -33.33 -13.30 20.64
N GLU A 96 -33.83 -12.46 19.72
CA GLU A 96 -34.45 -11.15 20.05
C GLU A 96 -35.91 -11.26 20.55
N LYS A 97 -36.65 -12.33 20.20
CA LYS A 97 -38.11 -12.43 20.40
C LYS A 97 -38.57 -13.01 21.75
N PHE A 98 -37.67 -13.32 22.68
CA PHE A 98 -38.03 -13.83 24.02
C PHE A 98 -38.79 -12.82 24.93
N SER A 99 -39.23 -11.66 24.42
CA SER A 99 -40.03 -10.67 25.15
C SER A 99 -41.53 -10.61 24.81
N LYS A 100 -42.06 -11.33 23.79
CA LYS A 100 -43.52 -11.35 23.50
C LYS A 100 -44.02 -12.72 22.99
N VAL A 101 -44.97 -13.32 23.72
CA VAL A 101 -45.45 -14.71 23.58
C VAL A 101 -46.62 -14.86 22.57
N SER A 102 -46.60 -14.23 21.39
CA SER A 102 -47.75 -14.31 20.45
C SER A 102 -47.45 -14.73 19.01
N ASP A 103 -46.22 -15.05 18.62
CA ASP A 103 -45.86 -15.26 17.20
C ASP A 103 -45.59 -16.72 16.77
N SER A 104 -45.72 -17.72 17.65
CA SER A 104 -45.30 -19.11 17.38
C SER A 104 -46.02 -19.82 16.21
N ILE A 105 -47.17 -19.32 15.76
CA ILE A 105 -47.93 -19.90 14.64
C ILE A 105 -47.45 -19.34 13.28
N SER A 106 -46.97 -18.09 13.23
CA SER A 106 -46.47 -17.43 12.01
C SER A 106 -45.10 -17.97 11.57
N SER A 107 -44.20 -18.24 12.52
CA SER A 107 -42.86 -18.80 12.24
C SER A 107 -42.93 -20.22 11.66
N SER A 108 -43.88 -21.04 12.13
CA SER A 108 -44.04 -22.44 11.75
C SER A 108 -44.61 -22.60 10.33
N ILE A 109 -45.57 -21.74 9.93
CA ILE A 109 -46.15 -21.73 8.58
C ILE A 109 -45.14 -21.22 7.55
N ASN A 110 -44.37 -20.18 7.88
CA ASN A 110 -43.28 -19.69 7.03
C ASN A 110 -42.13 -20.71 6.92
N SER A 111 -41.88 -21.51 7.96
CA SER A 111 -40.93 -22.64 7.93
C SER A 111 -41.34 -23.74 6.95
N PHE A 112 -42.59 -24.18 6.99
CA PHE A 112 -43.08 -25.22 6.09
C PHE A 112 -43.10 -24.77 4.62
N LEU A 113 -43.55 -23.52 4.35
CA LEU A 113 -43.54 -22.96 3.01
C LEU A 113 -42.11 -22.79 2.45
N PHE A 114 -41.17 -22.36 3.29
CA PHE A 114 -39.75 -22.26 2.92
C PHE A 114 -39.16 -23.65 2.64
N ARG A 115 -39.37 -24.63 3.54
CA ARG A 115 -38.92 -26.02 3.34
C ARG A 115 -39.44 -26.60 2.03
N ARG A 116 -40.73 -26.43 1.72
CA ARG A 116 -41.33 -26.88 0.46
C ARG A 116 -40.74 -26.17 -0.76
N LYS A 117 -40.48 -24.86 -0.67
CA LYS A 117 -39.80 -24.08 -1.72
C LYS A 117 -38.38 -24.62 -1.96
N MET A 118 -37.63 -24.86 -0.90
CA MET A 118 -36.24 -25.37 -0.97
C MET A 118 -36.20 -26.80 -1.49
N ALA A 119 -37.04 -27.71 -1.00
CA ALA A 119 -37.13 -29.08 -1.50
C ALA A 119 -37.43 -29.12 -3.01
N LYS A 120 -38.31 -28.23 -3.50
CA LYS A 120 -38.60 -28.10 -4.93
C LYS A 120 -37.38 -27.58 -5.72
N LYS A 121 -36.64 -26.60 -5.18
CA LYS A 121 -35.40 -26.09 -5.81
C LYS A 121 -34.31 -27.17 -5.85
N ILE A 122 -34.06 -27.86 -4.74
CA ILE A 122 -33.10 -28.99 -4.66
C ILE A 122 -33.47 -30.04 -5.71
N LYS A 123 -34.73 -30.46 -5.74
CA LYS A 123 -35.22 -31.41 -6.74
C LYS A 123 -35.00 -30.94 -8.18
N ASN A 124 -35.26 -29.67 -8.48
CA ASN A 124 -35.04 -29.13 -9.83
C ASN A 124 -33.56 -29.16 -10.24
N ILE A 125 -32.65 -28.79 -9.34
CA ILE A 125 -31.20 -28.86 -9.59
C ILE A 125 -30.78 -30.33 -9.78
N THR A 126 -31.23 -31.23 -8.92
CA THR A 126 -30.96 -32.67 -9.03
C THR A 126 -31.48 -33.25 -10.34
N ASP A 127 -32.69 -32.88 -10.77
CA ASP A 127 -33.27 -33.32 -12.05
C ASP A 127 -32.48 -32.75 -13.24
N THR A 128 -32.04 -31.48 -13.17
CA THR A 128 -31.22 -30.84 -14.20
C THR A 128 -29.84 -31.49 -14.29
N LEU A 129 -29.21 -31.78 -13.15
CA LEU A 129 -27.93 -32.49 -13.05
C LEU A 129 -28.05 -33.92 -13.61
N ASN A 130 -29.14 -34.62 -13.32
CA ASN A 130 -29.43 -35.95 -13.88
C ASN A 130 -29.62 -35.91 -15.40
N GLN A 131 -30.37 -34.93 -15.93
CA GLN A 131 -30.50 -34.75 -17.38
C GLN A 131 -29.14 -34.46 -18.04
N HIS A 132 -28.32 -33.64 -17.38
CA HIS A 132 -26.95 -33.34 -17.81
C HIS A 132 -26.04 -34.56 -17.79
N TYR A 133 -26.20 -35.42 -16.79
CA TYR A 133 -25.50 -36.70 -16.65
C TYR A 133 -25.91 -37.67 -17.76
N CYS A 134 -27.21 -37.84 -18.03
CA CYS A 134 -27.69 -38.70 -19.11
C CYS A 134 -27.15 -38.25 -20.49
N ALA A 135 -27.03 -36.94 -20.72
CA ALA A 135 -26.46 -36.39 -21.95
C ALA A 135 -24.95 -36.69 -22.11
N ALA A 136 -24.20 -36.95 -21.02
CA ALA A 136 -22.77 -37.29 -21.08
C ALA A 136 -22.52 -38.64 -21.80
N SER A 137 -23.45 -39.60 -21.67
CA SER A 137 -23.39 -40.92 -22.30
C SER A 137 -23.43 -40.88 -23.85
N ALA A 138 -24.01 -39.83 -24.43
CA ALA A 138 -24.15 -39.67 -25.88
C ALA A 138 -22.86 -39.18 -26.57
N PHE A 139 -21.86 -38.72 -25.81
CA PHE A 139 -20.63 -38.11 -26.35
C PHE A 139 -19.43 -39.07 -26.43
N GLY A 140 -19.67 -40.40 -26.49
CA GLY A 140 -18.69 -41.48 -26.66
C GLY A 140 -17.24 -41.00 -26.86
N LEU A 141 -16.50 -40.86 -25.76
CA LEU A 141 -15.26 -40.09 -25.67
C LEU A 141 -14.06 -40.75 -26.39
N VAL A 142 -14.07 -40.88 -27.73
CA VAL A 142 -12.91 -41.11 -28.62
C VAL A 142 -13.07 -40.24 -29.88
N GLY A 143 -12.00 -39.56 -30.31
CA GLY A 143 -12.04 -38.30 -31.09
C GLY A 143 -12.10 -38.36 -32.62
N VAL A 144 -12.03 -37.17 -33.26
CA VAL A 144 -11.20 -36.72 -34.40
C VAL A 144 -11.36 -35.18 -34.56
N GLU A 145 -10.32 -34.55 -35.09
CA GLU A 145 -9.96 -33.12 -35.21
C GLU A 145 -10.85 -32.27 -36.15
N THR A 146 -10.87 -30.94 -35.90
CA THR A 146 -10.29 -29.92 -36.80
C THR A 146 -10.32 -28.51 -36.18
N VAL A 147 -9.29 -27.74 -36.54
CA VAL A 147 -8.85 -26.39 -36.15
C VAL A 147 -9.94 -25.35 -36.51
N THR A 148 -10.18 -24.24 -35.79
CA THR A 148 -9.41 -22.98 -35.67
C THR A 148 -10.19 -22.03 -34.74
N GLU A 149 -9.59 -20.90 -34.34
CA GLU A 149 -10.19 -19.73 -33.66
C GLU A 149 -10.05 -19.64 -32.12
N ILE A 150 -8.83 -19.47 -31.62
CA ILE A 150 -8.59 -18.63 -30.42
C ILE A 150 -7.22 -17.94 -30.58
N GLU A 151 -7.12 -16.95 -31.47
CA GLU A 151 -5.88 -16.17 -31.61
C GLU A 151 -6.11 -14.65 -31.57
N LEU A 152 -7.32 -14.18 -31.24
CA LEU A 152 -7.66 -12.75 -31.32
C LEU A 152 -8.12 -12.11 -29.99
N ALA A 153 -8.09 -12.81 -28.86
CA ALA A 153 -8.56 -12.26 -27.58
C ALA A 153 -7.46 -11.79 -26.60
N LEU A 154 -6.18 -12.03 -26.89
CA LEU A 154 -5.07 -11.86 -25.93
C LEU A 154 -4.39 -10.48 -25.92
N ASN A 155 -4.96 -9.48 -26.58
CA ASN A 155 -4.32 -8.18 -26.71
C ASN A 155 -5.20 -7.04 -26.19
N GLN A 156 -5.44 -6.93 -24.87
CA GLN A 156 -5.99 -5.76 -24.14
C GLN A 156 -5.67 -6.02 -22.65
N ILE A 157 -5.00 -5.21 -21.80
CA ILE A 157 -4.63 -3.79 -21.66
C ILE A 157 -3.46 -3.78 -20.64
N ARG A 158 -2.25 -3.30 -20.96
CA ARG A 158 -1.11 -3.24 -20.01
C ARG A 158 -0.90 -1.84 -19.45
N GLU A 159 -0.48 -1.71 -18.19
CA GLU A 159 -0.13 -0.45 -17.51
C GLU A 159 1.14 -0.50 -16.63
N THR A 160 2.30 -0.31 -17.24
CA THR A 160 3.59 -0.29 -16.54
C THR A 160 3.89 1.04 -15.83
N THR A 161 4.65 0.99 -14.72
CA THR A 161 5.10 2.17 -13.95
C THR A 161 6.58 2.49 -14.17
N SER A 162 7.05 3.68 -13.82
CA SER A 162 8.48 4.05 -13.96
C SER A 162 9.41 3.48 -12.87
N ILE A 163 8.90 2.98 -11.74
CA ILE A 163 9.73 2.59 -10.57
C ILE A 163 10.47 1.27 -10.82
N LEU A 164 11.74 1.20 -10.40
CA LEU A 164 12.64 0.03 -10.54
C LEU A 164 13.09 -0.46 -9.14
N ASP A 165 12.43 -1.48 -8.59
CA ASP A 165 12.61 -1.91 -7.19
C ASP A 165 13.58 -3.09 -6.98
N PHE A 166 14.36 -3.45 -8.00
CA PHE A 166 15.32 -4.55 -7.95
C PHE A 166 16.59 -4.24 -8.73
N GLN A 167 17.71 -4.85 -8.31
CA GLN A 167 18.98 -4.74 -9.02
C GLN A 167 18.90 -5.57 -10.31
N VAL A 168 19.21 -4.96 -11.46
CA VAL A 168 19.20 -5.61 -12.77
C VAL A 168 20.64 -5.81 -13.21
N GLU A 169 21.07 -7.07 -13.35
CA GLU A 169 22.42 -7.39 -13.84
C GLU A 169 22.40 -7.75 -15.33
N GLY A 170 23.38 -7.26 -16.09
CA GLY A 170 23.69 -7.73 -17.43
C GLY A 170 23.07 -6.96 -18.60
N ARG A 171 22.54 -5.76 -18.35
CA ARG A 171 21.98 -4.84 -19.36
C ARG A 171 22.69 -3.48 -19.44
N GLU A 172 23.84 -3.35 -18.78
CA GLU A 172 24.54 -2.08 -18.59
C GLU A 172 25.05 -1.50 -19.92
N ALA A 173 25.48 -2.37 -20.84
CA ALA A 173 25.95 -1.96 -22.16
C ALA A 173 24.81 -1.38 -23.02
N GLU A 174 23.65 -2.04 -23.04
CA GLU A 174 22.48 -1.56 -23.78
C GLU A 174 21.93 -0.25 -23.22
N VAL A 175 21.96 -0.07 -21.89
CA VAL A 175 21.59 1.20 -21.23
C VAL A 175 22.49 2.33 -21.72
N LEU A 176 23.82 2.15 -21.68
CA LEU A 176 24.77 3.19 -22.11
C LEU A 176 24.62 3.56 -23.60
N GLU A 177 24.31 2.60 -24.45
CA GLU A 177 24.10 2.82 -25.89
C GLU A 177 22.83 3.65 -26.15
N LEU A 178 21.71 3.26 -25.54
CA LEU A 178 20.43 3.95 -25.71
C LEU A 178 20.39 5.32 -25.01
N LEU A 179 21.12 5.49 -23.91
CA LEU A 179 21.29 6.79 -23.25
C LEU A 179 21.95 7.81 -24.17
N LYS A 180 23.07 7.43 -24.80
CA LYS A 180 23.76 8.29 -25.77
C LYS A 180 22.84 8.69 -26.92
N LEU A 181 22.13 7.71 -27.50
CA LEU A 181 21.14 7.97 -28.55
C LEU A 181 20.03 8.94 -28.11
N ALA A 182 19.51 8.79 -26.89
CA ALA A 182 18.45 9.65 -26.36
C ALA A 182 18.91 11.10 -26.13
N ILE A 183 20.17 11.29 -25.74
CA ILE A 183 20.78 12.60 -25.45
C ILE A 183 21.26 13.28 -26.74
N ASP A 184 22.01 12.58 -27.60
CA ASP A 184 22.61 13.13 -28.81
C ASP A 184 21.55 13.57 -29.84
N SER A 185 20.41 12.87 -29.87
CA SER A 185 19.28 13.19 -30.75
C SER A 185 18.54 14.48 -30.42
N THR A 186 18.91 15.18 -29.35
CA THR A 186 18.34 16.48 -28.98
C THR A 186 18.88 17.65 -29.81
N ASN A 187 20.00 17.47 -30.53
CA ASN A 187 20.67 18.53 -31.30
C ASN A 187 20.20 18.68 -32.76
N GLU A 188 19.48 17.69 -33.32
CA GLU A 188 19.19 17.62 -34.76
C GLU A 188 17.70 17.84 -35.12
N HIS A 189 16.76 17.60 -34.20
CA HIS A 189 15.32 17.60 -34.47
C HIS A 189 14.46 18.26 -33.38
N HIS A 190 13.28 18.77 -33.76
CA HIS A 190 12.31 19.35 -32.82
C HIS A 190 11.65 18.29 -31.91
N MET A 191 11.61 17.03 -32.36
CA MET A 191 11.13 15.86 -31.64
C MET A 191 11.75 14.59 -32.25
N SER A 192 12.44 13.80 -31.44
CA SER A 192 13.10 12.55 -31.83
C SER A 192 12.36 11.34 -31.24
N VAL A 193 12.24 10.24 -32.00
CA VAL A 193 11.57 9.01 -31.54
C VAL A 193 12.53 7.84 -31.60
N ILE A 194 12.67 7.08 -30.50
CA ILE A 194 13.50 5.88 -30.42
C ILE A 194 12.57 4.70 -30.13
N SER A 195 12.70 3.60 -30.88
CA SER A 195 11.87 2.42 -30.68
C SER A 195 12.67 1.23 -30.15
N ILE A 196 12.24 0.63 -29.04
CA ILE A 196 12.79 -0.62 -28.51
C ILE A 196 11.85 -1.76 -28.88
N VAL A 197 12.34 -2.75 -29.62
CA VAL A 197 11.53 -3.86 -30.14
C VAL A 197 12.04 -5.19 -29.64
N GLY A 198 11.12 -6.10 -29.34
CA GLY A 198 11.45 -7.47 -28.96
C GLY A 198 10.27 -8.25 -28.39
N MET A 199 10.40 -9.58 -28.35
CA MET A 199 9.42 -10.51 -27.81
C MET A 199 8.99 -10.18 -26.36
N GLY A 200 7.80 -10.64 -25.96
CA GLY A 200 7.30 -10.53 -24.59
C GLY A 200 8.25 -11.17 -23.57
N GLY A 201 8.38 -10.58 -22.37
CA GLY A 201 9.24 -11.11 -21.30
C GLY A 201 10.75 -10.89 -21.47
N LEU A 202 11.22 -10.24 -22.55
CA LEU A 202 12.65 -9.94 -22.79
C LEU A 202 13.26 -8.83 -21.90
N GLY A 203 12.43 -8.10 -21.16
CA GLY A 203 12.87 -6.99 -20.31
C GLY A 203 12.92 -5.62 -21.00
N LYS A 204 12.13 -5.37 -22.04
CA LYS A 204 12.04 -4.06 -22.72
C LYS A 204 11.63 -2.94 -21.75
N THR A 205 10.53 -3.14 -21.04
CA THR A 205 10.06 -2.24 -19.99
C THR A 205 11.13 -2.05 -18.92
N THR A 206 11.81 -3.12 -18.49
CA THR A 206 12.92 -3.04 -17.52
C THR A 206 14.06 -2.16 -18.05
N LEU A 207 14.46 -2.33 -19.31
CA LEU A 207 15.48 -1.51 -19.96
C LEU A 207 15.05 -0.04 -20.07
N ALA A 208 13.80 0.21 -20.49
CA ALA A 208 13.24 1.56 -20.55
C ALA A 208 13.17 2.22 -19.17
N LYS A 209 12.82 1.48 -18.11
CA LYS A 209 12.87 1.97 -16.71
C LYS A 209 14.30 2.28 -16.26
N MET A 210 15.28 1.45 -16.62
CA MET A 210 16.70 1.72 -16.29
C MET A 210 17.19 3.03 -16.95
N ILE A 211 16.77 3.29 -18.18
CA ILE A 211 17.09 4.54 -18.89
C ILE A 211 16.33 5.71 -18.28
N PHE A 212 15.02 5.55 -18.07
CA PHE A 212 14.14 6.59 -17.51
C PHE A 212 14.61 7.10 -16.15
N ASN A 213 15.09 6.20 -15.28
CA ASN A 213 15.62 6.54 -13.96
C ASN A 213 17.13 6.83 -13.95
N HIS A 214 17.77 6.91 -15.11
CA HIS A 214 19.21 7.19 -15.19
C HIS A 214 19.47 8.67 -14.91
N ARG A 215 20.53 8.95 -14.13
CA ARG A 215 20.89 10.33 -13.71
C ARG A 215 21.15 11.27 -14.89
N GLU A 216 21.64 10.74 -16.00
CA GLU A 216 21.89 11.54 -17.21
C GLU A 216 20.60 11.99 -17.90
N ILE A 217 19.52 11.18 -17.86
CA ILE A 217 18.20 11.59 -18.38
C ILE A 217 17.58 12.66 -17.47
N GLU A 218 17.66 12.47 -16.15
CA GLU A 218 17.17 13.45 -15.16
C GLU A 218 17.91 14.79 -15.26
N GLY A 219 19.19 14.78 -15.62
CA GLY A 219 19.98 16.00 -15.83
C GLY A 219 19.78 16.69 -17.19
N HIS A 220 19.31 15.98 -18.23
CA HIS A 220 19.23 16.50 -19.61
C HIS A 220 17.83 16.99 -20.02
N PHE A 221 16.76 16.43 -19.42
CA PHE A 221 15.38 16.76 -19.75
C PHE A 221 14.66 17.47 -18.60
N ASP A 222 14.00 18.59 -18.88
CA ASP A 222 13.28 19.40 -17.89
C ASP A 222 12.06 18.65 -17.30
N LYS A 223 11.48 17.70 -18.06
CA LYS A 223 10.41 16.79 -17.63
C LYS A 223 10.61 15.36 -18.13
N THR A 224 10.41 14.39 -17.25
CA THR A 224 10.37 12.96 -17.61
C THR A 224 8.96 12.42 -17.36
N ILE A 225 8.41 11.69 -18.33
CA ILE A 225 7.02 11.24 -18.32
C ILE A 225 6.98 9.78 -18.73
N TRP A 226 6.28 8.96 -17.95
CA TRP A 226 6.05 7.56 -18.26
C TRP A 226 4.58 7.33 -18.50
N VAL A 227 4.24 6.80 -19.68
CA VAL A 227 2.86 6.44 -20.03
C VAL A 227 2.86 5.05 -20.62
N CYS A 228 2.10 4.15 -19.99
CA CYS A 228 1.80 2.88 -20.59
C CYS A 228 0.54 2.97 -21.47
N VAL A 229 0.64 2.44 -22.68
CA VAL A 229 -0.37 2.59 -23.73
C VAL A 229 -1.33 1.40 -23.70
N SER A 230 -2.52 1.62 -23.15
CA SER A 230 -3.62 0.63 -23.10
C SER A 230 -4.24 0.43 -24.49
N LYS A 231 -4.89 -0.73 -24.71
CA LYS A 231 -5.79 -0.94 -25.87
C LYS A 231 -7.26 -0.66 -25.49
N PRO A 232 -8.05 0.00 -26.35
CA PRO A 232 -7.69 0.58 -27.65
C PRO A 232 -6.79 1.81 -27.53
N PHE A 233 -6.01 2.12 -28.58
CA PHE A 233 -5.13 3.30 -28.63
C PHE A 233 -5.97 4.58 -28.72
N ILE A 234 -6.26 5.19 -27.57
CA ILE A 234 -7.10 6.40 -27.49
C ILE A 234 -6.21 7.61 -27.19
N VAL A 235 -6.05 8.49 -28.18
CA VAL A 235 -5.19 9.69 -28.10
C VAL A 235 -5.53 10.57 -26.90
N THR A 236 -6.82 10.81 -26.63
CA THR A 236 -7.26 11.65 -25.50
C THR A 236 -6.85 11.06 -24.14
N LYS A 237 -7.02 9.74 -23.94
CA LYS A 237 -6.57 9.05 -22.72
C LYS A 237 -5.06 9.09 -22.53
N ILE A 238 -4.30 8.97 -23.63
CA ILE A 238 -2.83 9.09 -23.57
C ILE A 238 -2.45 10.50 -23.13
N LEU A 239 -3.07 11.54 -23.70
CA LEU A 239 -2.84 12.94 -23.30
C LEU A 239 -3.23 13.20 -21.84
N GLU A 240 -4.31 12.61 -21.34
CA GLU A 240 -4.71 12.67 -19.93
C GLU A 240 -3.65 12.05 -19.01
N LYS A 241 -3.12 10.88 -19.38
CA LYS A 241 -2.04 10.22 -18.62
C LYS A 241 -0.74 11.03 -18.63
N ILE A 242 -0.39 11.64 -19.77
CA ILE A 242 0.74 12.58 -19.85
C ILE A 242 0.51 13.74 -18.87
N PHE A 243 -0.70 14.31 -18.83
CA PHE A 243 -1.03 15.40 -17.93
C PHE A 243 -0.94 15.00 -16.44
N GLN A 244 -1.45 13.82 -16.09
CA GLN A 244 -1.35 13.26 -14.75
C GLN A 244 0.11 13.04 -14.33
N GLY A 245 0.93 12.49 -15.24
CA GLY A 245 2.36 12.28 -15.01
C GLY A 245 3.15 13.56 -14.72
N LEU A 246 2.69 14.70 -15.25
CA LEU A 246 3.32 16.01 -15.04
C LEU A 246 2.90 16.70 -13.75
N THR A 247 1.62 16.60 -13.39
CA THR A 247 0.99 17.43 -12.33
C THR A 247 0.87 16.71 -10.99
N LYS A 248 0.96 15.37 -10.97
CA LYS A 248 0.77 14.53 -9.77
C LYS A 248 -0.59 14.75 -9.07
N THR A 249 -1.58 15.33 -9.77
CA THR A 249 -2.94 15.57 -9.27
C THR A 249 -3.96 14.87 -10.14
N CYS A 250 -4.88 14.10 -9.54
CA CYS A 250 -6.06 13.58 -10.21
C CYS A 250 -7.16 14.66 -10.24
N SER A 251 -7.08 15.61 -11.16
CA SER A 251 -8.25 16.45 -11.51
C SER A 251 -9.07 15.75 -12.59
N GLY A 252 -10.40 15.76 -12.43
CA GLY A 252 -11.36 14.95 -13.20
C GLY A 252 -11.31 15.10 -14.71
N LEU A 253 -11.87 14.08 -15.39
CA LEU A 253 -12.02 13.98 -16.85
C LEU A 253 -12.65 15.25 -17.43
N GLU A 254 -11.84 16.06 -18.10
CA GLU A 254 -12.34 17.08 -19.01
C GLU A 254 -12.58 16.42 -20.36
N SER A 255 -13.84 16.31 -20.78
CA SER A 255 -14.23 15.71 -22.07
C SER A 255 -13.79 16.53 -23.30
N ASN A 256 -13.08 17.65 -23.12
CA ASN A 256 -12.65 18.53 -24.19
C ASN A 256 -11.13 18.46 -24.44
N LYS A 257 -10.74 17.80 -25.54
CA LYS A 257 -9.36 17.66 -26.02
C LYS A 257 -8.62 19.00 -26.14
N GLU A 258 -9.32 20.08 -26.50
CA GLU A 258 -8.70 21.38 -26.76
C GLU A 258 -8.31 22.12 -25.47
N ALA A 259 -9.13 21.98 -24.42
CA ALA A 259 -8.82 22.47 -23.08
C ALA A 259 -7.60 21.73 -22.49
N LEU A 260 -7.56 20.40 -22.64
CA LEU A 260 -6.45 19.55 -22.20
C LEU A 260 -5.14 19.92 -22.90
N LEU A 261 -5.18 20.14 -24.23
CA LEU A 261 -4.01 20.60 -24.99
C LEU A 261 -3.55 22.00 -24.56
N GLY A 262 -4.48 22.93 -24.28
CA GLY A 262 -4.15 24.25 -23.76
C GLY A 262 -3.42 24.20 -22.41
N ARG A 263 -3.84 23.32 -21.51
CA ARG A 263 -3.19 23.12 -20.19
C ARG A 263 -1.84 22.41 -20.32
N LEU A 264 -1.77 21.33 -21.10
CA LEU A 264 -0.50 20.64 -21.39
C LEU A 264 0.52 21.59 -22.01
N ARG A 265 0.09 22.46 -22.94
CA ARG A 265 0.95 23.47 -23.54
C ARG A 265 1.47 24.49 -22.51
N LYS A 266 0.65 24.90 -21.56
CA LYS A 266 1.07 25.78 -20.45
C LYS A 266 2.09 25.09 -19.53
N GLU A 267 1.89 23.81 -19.22
CA GLU A 267 2.82 23.03 -18.39
C GLU A 267 4.16 22.76 -19.08
N MET A 268 4.14 22.55 -20.41
CA MET A 268 5.29 22.28 -21.27
C MET A 268 5.96 23.53 -21.85
N GLN A 269 5.46 24.72 -21.52
CA GLN A 269 6.02 25.96 -22.01
C GLN A 269 7.48 26.10 -21.55
N ASP A 270 8.38 26.38 -22.50
CA ASP A 270 9.83 26.53 -22.31
C ASP A 270 10.61 25.31 -21.75
N LYS A 271 10.00 24.12 -21.75
CA LYS A 271 10.60 22.87 -21.23
C LYS A 271 10.80 21.84 -22.34
N ASN A 272 11.92 21.10 -22.31
CA ASN A 272 12.06 19.87 -23.08
C ASN A 272 11.63 18.65 -22.25
N TYR A 273 11.16 17.60 -22.92
CA TYR A 273 10.69 16.40 -22.23
C TYR A 273 11.25 15.10 -22.80
N PHE A 274 11.40 14.11 -21.90
CA PHE A 274 11.61 12.72 -22.22
C PHE A 274 10.33 11.93 -21.91
N LEU A 275 9.68 11.41 -22.95
CA LEU A 275 8.42 10.66 -22.83
C LEU A 275 8.64 9.19 -23.17
N VAL A 276 8.34 8.29 -22.24
CA VAL A 276 8.27 6.85 -22.53
C VAL A 276 6.81 6.47 -22.81
N LEU A 277 6.57 5.94 -24.00
CA LEU A 277 5.34 5.25 -24.38
C LEU A 277 5.60 3.75 -24.34
N ASP A 278 5.27 3.13 -23.22
CA ASP A 278 5.54 1.71 -23.01
C ASP A 278 4.43 0.83 -23.62
N ASP A 279 4.85 -0.25 -24.26
CA ASP A 279 4.05 -1.33 -24.85
C ASP A 279 3.02 -0.86 -25.90
N VAL A 280 3.47 -0.10 -26.90
CA VAL A 280 2.62 0.33 -28.03
C VAL A 280 2.34 -0.84 -28.97
N TRP A 281 1.08 -1.05 -29.32
CA TRP A 281 0.63 -2.21 -30.10
C TRP A 281 -0.14 -1.89 -31.38
N ASP A 282 -0.76 -0.73 -31.45
CA ASP A 282 -1.68 -0.40 -32.54
C ASP A 282 -0.88 -0.09 -33.82
N ASN A 283 -1.33 -0.61 -34.96
CA ASN A 283 -0.70 -0.38 -36.27
C ASN A 283 -1.46 0.66 -37.12
N GLU A 284 -2.45 1.34 -36.55
CA GLU A 284 -3.18 2.41 -37.20
C GLU A 284 -2.38 3.73 -37.24
N LYS A 285 -1.67 3.95 -38.36
CA LYS A 285 -0.80 5.12 -38.58
C LYS A 285 -1.50 6.47 -38.28
N HIS A 286 -2.78 6.61 -38.61
CA HIS A 286 -3.51 7.87 -38.43
C HIS A 286 -3.65 8.28 -36.95
N LEU A 287 -3.78 7.32 -36.02
CA LEU A 287 -3.88 7.60 -34.58
C LEU A 287 -2.53 8.07 -34.01
N TRP A 288 -1.44 7.47 -34.48
CA TRP A 288 -0.10 7.94 -34.15
C TRP A 288 0.18 9.33 -34.71
N ASP A 289 -0.19 9.60 -35.97
CA ASP A 289 -0.03 10.92 -36.58
C ASP A 289 -0.84 12.00 -35.83
N GLU A 290 -2.04 11.66 -35.35
CA GLU A 290 -2.84 12.53 -34.49
C GLU A 290 -2.15 12.82 -33.14
N LEU A 291 -1.67 11.78 -32.44
CA LEU A 291 -0.92 11.95 -31.19
C LEU A 291 0.36 12.76 -31.41
N ARG A 292 1.12 12.45 -32.47
CA ARG A 292 2.33 13.18 -32.85
C ARG A 292 2.01 14.64 -33.14
N GLY A 293 0.90 14.95 -33.81
CA GLY A 293 0.41 16.30 -34.02
C GLY A 293 0.13 17.04 -32.71
N CYS A 294 -0.53 16.36 -31.76
CA CYS A 294 -0.78 16.90 -30.42
C CYS A 294 0.53 17.16 -29.65
N LEU A 295 1.46 16.21 -29.65
CA LEU A 295 2.75 16.32 -28.98
C LEU A 295 3.61 17.45 -29.58
N LYS A 296 3.58 17.63 -30.91
CA LYS A 296 4.24 18.75 -31.58
C LYS A 296 3.61 20.09 -31.18
N HIS A 297 2.30 20.11 -30.98
CA HIS A 297 1.59 21.34 -30.61
C HIS A 297 1.87 21.79 -29.17
N ILE A 298 2.12 20.85 -28.25
CA ILE A 298 2.45 21.17 -26.85
C ILE A 298 3.95 21.40 -26.62
N ALA A 299 4.82 21.03 -27.55
CA ALA A 299 6.27 21.17 -27.42
C ALA A 299 6.69 22.66 -27.41
N GLY A 300 7.03 23.18 -26.22
CA GLY A 300 7.44 24.58 -26.04
C GLY A 300 8.90 24.88 -26.40
N LYS A 301 9.77 23.85 -26.42
CA LYS A 301 11.21 23.94 -26.69
C LYS A 301 11.69 22.76 -27.55
N PRO A 302 12.66 22.93 -28.47
CA PRO A 302 13.24 21.82 -29.22
C PRO A 302 14.08 20.90 -28.32
N GLY A 303 14.39 19.69 -28.82
CA GLY A 303 15.15 18.68 -28.07
C GLY A 303 14.30 17.75 -27.21
N ASN A 304 13.10 17.41 -27.65
CA ASN A 304 12.22 16.42 -27.00
C ASN A 304 12.49 15.02 -27.54
N THR A 305 12.53 14.02 -26.67
CA THR A 305 12.76 12.63 -27.05
C THR A 305 11.62 11.75 -26.57
N ILE A 306 11.10 10.92 -27.48
CA ILE A 306 10.06 9.93 -27.19
C ILE A 306 10.67 8.54 -27.33
N MET A 307 10.57 7.72 -26.29
CA MET A 307 10.97 6.33 -26.32
C MET A 307 9.73 5.44 -26.38
N VAL A 308 9.62 4.64 -27.43
CA VAL A 308 8.51 3.71 -27.65
C VAL A 308 9.02 2.31 -27.40
N THR A 309 8.36 1.51 -26.55
CA THR A 309 8.61 0.07 -26.51
C THR A 309 7.48 -0.68 -27.20
N THR A 310 7.81 -1.71 -27.97
CA THR A 310 6.80 -2.52 -28.66
C THR A 310 7.27 -3.95 -28.86
N ARG A 311 6.32 -4.85 -29.10
CA ARG A 311 6.56 -6.23 -29.52
C ARG A 311 6.44 -6.40 -31.03
N ASN A 312 5.89 -5.40 -31.73
CA ASN A 312 5.61 -5.45 -33.16
C ASN A 312 6.58 -4.57 -33.95
N GLU A 313 7.31 -5.18 -34.87
CA GLU A 313 8.28 -4.50 -35.74
C GLU A 313 7.62 -3.46 -36.66
N GLU A 314 6.37 -3.73 -37.10
CA GLU A 314 5.61 -2.81 -37.93
C GLU A 314 5.27 -1.53 -37.17
N VAL A 315 4.90 -1.65 -35.89
CA VAL A 315 4.61 -0.50 -35.01
C VAL A 315 5.87 0.31 -34.78
N ALA A 316 7.00 -0.36 -34.53
CA ALA A 316 8.29 0.30 -34.37
C ALA A 316 8.71 1.09 -35.61
N THR A 317 8.34 0.63 -36.81
CA THR A 317 8.63 1.34 -38.05
C THR A 317 7.61 2.46 -38.30
N MET A 318 6.34 2.21 -37.97
CA MET A 318 5.23 3.15 -38.17
C MET A 318 5.38 4.44 -37.37
N VAL A 319 6.01 4.38 -36.19
CA VAL A 319 6.29 5.58 -35.39
C VAL A 319 7.42 6.46 -35.96
N GLU A 320 7.99 6.08 -37.11
CA GLU A 320 9.09 6.75 -37.84
C GLU A 320 10.23 7.18 -36.90
N PRO A 321 10.91 6.23 -36.24
CA PRO A 321 11.95 6.54 -35.28
C PRO A 321 13.27 6.87 -35.96
N ILE A 322 14.11 7.62 -35.24
CA ILE A 322 15.51 7.85 -35.61
C ILE A 322 16.36 6.57 -35.46
N SER A 323 15.93 5.66 -34.58
CA SER A 323 16.60 4.37 -34.37
C SER A 323 15.63 3.32 -33.84
N ILE A 324 15.74 2.11 -34.38
CA ILE A 324 15.02 0.91 -33.93
C ILE A 324 16.03 0.00 -33.24
N TYR A 325 15.94 -0.09 -31.91
CA TYR A 325 16.77 -0.95 -31.09
C TYR A 325 16.12 -2.31 -30.86
N ARG A 326 16.66 -3.35 -31.48
CA ARG A 326 16.18 -4.72 -31.31
C ARG A 326 16.83 -5.34 -30.06
N LEU A 327 16.04 -5.49 -29.00
CA LEU A 327 16.52 -5.99 -27.72
C LEU A 327 16.99 -7.44 -27.84
N LYS A 328 18.28 -7.64 -27.56
CA LYS A 328 18.90 -8.97 -27.63
C LYS A 328 18.46 -9.85 -26.46
N LYS A 329 18.45 -11.16 -26.70
CA LYS A 329 18.30 -12.20 -25.68
C LYS A 329 19.47 -12.16 -24.69
N LEU A 330 19.23 -12.52 -23.43
CA LEU A 330 20.31 -12.72 -22.46
C LEU A 330 21.21 -13.89 -22.86
N SER A 331 22.48 -13.84 -22.44
CA SER A 331 23.38 -14.97 -22.60
C SER A 331 22.94 -16.14 -21.72
N ASN A 332 23.38 -17.36 -22.07
CA ASN A 332 23.06 -18.55 -21.27
C ASN A 332 23.54 -18.40 -19.82
N ASP A 333 24.71 -17.81 -19.60
CA ASP A 333 25.25 -17.62 -18.24
C ASP A 333 24.44 -16.58 -17.44
N GLN A 334 23.97 -15.51 -18.08
CA GLN A 334 23.09 -14.51 -17.46
C GLN A 334 21.72 -15.11 -17.11
N CYS A 335 21.12 -15.88 -18.02
CA CYS A 335 19.87 -16.60 -17.74
C CYS A 335 20.02 -17.61 -16.59
N TRP A 336 21.15 -18.31 -16.54
CA TRP A 336 21.44 -19.24 -15.45
C TRP A 336 21.61 -18.55 -14.11
N ALA A 337 22.31 -17.41 -14.06
CA ALA A 337 22.45 -16.60 -12.85
C ALA A 337 21.08 -16.16 -12.32
N LEU A 338 20.23 -15.62 -13.19
CA LEU A 338 18.87 -15.19 -12.86
C LEU A 338 17.97 -16.33 -12.36
N PHE A 339 18.12 -17.52 -12.97
CA PHE A 339 17.43 -18.73 -12.54
C PHE A 339 17.85 -19.15 -11.12
N LYS A 340 19.16 -19.20 -10.84
CA LYS A 340 19.68 -19.58 -9.52
C LYS A 340 19.28 -18.59 -8.43
N GLU A 341 19.31 -17.30 -8.76
CA GLU A 341 18.85 -16.24 -7.87
C GLU A 341 17.37 -16.46 -7.51
N SER A 342 16.52 -16.65 -8.52
CA SER A 342 15.08 -16.87 -8.29
C SER A 342 14.78 -18.21 -7.60
N ALA A 343 15.65 -19.21 -7.74
CA ALA A 343 15.55 -20.49 -7.05
C ALA A 343 16.13 -20.47 -5.62
N ASN A 344 16.75 -19.36 -5.18
CA ASN A 344 17.54 -19.28 -3.96
C ASN A 344 18.67 -20.34 -3.88
N ALA A 345 19.26 -20.68 -5.04
CA ALA A 345 20.21 -21.77 -5.23
C ALA A 345 21.65 -21.27 -5.44
N ASN A 346 21.97 -20.03 -5.03
CA ASN A 346 23.25 -19.39 -5.32
C ASN A 346 24.45 -20.05 -4.62
N GLN A 347 24.21 -20.75 -3.50
CA GLN A 347 25.25 -21.37 -2.66
C GLN A 347 25.49 -22.86 -2.98
N LEU A 348 24.69 -23.48 -3.86
CA LEU A 348 24.79 -24.91 -4.18
C LEU A 348 26.01 -25.20 -5.08
N PRO A 349 26.84 -26.22 -4.75
CA PRO A 349 27.98 -26.62 -5.55
C PRO A 349 27.56 -27.23 -6.89
N MET A 350 28.37 -27.02 -7.92
CA MET A 350 28.08 -27.53 -9.26
C MET A 350 28.52 -28.99 -9.39
N ASN A 351 27.57 -29.91 -9.58
CA ASN A 351 27.85 -31.31 -9.85
C ASN A 351 27.71 -31.64 -11.37
N SER A 352 28.23 -32.80 -11.79
CA SER A 352 28.26 -33.18 -13.22
C SER A 352 26.87 -33.42 -13.83
N LYS A 353 25.89 -33.87 -13.04
CA LYS A 353 24.49 -34.07 -13.48
C LYS A 353 23.77 -32.72 -13.68
N LEU A 354 24.02 -31.76 -12.80
CA LEU A 354 23.49 -30.41 -12.87
C LEU A 354 24.05 -29.63 -14.05
N GLU A 355 25.31 -29.84 -14.45
CA GLU A 355 25.86 -29.23 -15.66
C GLU A 355 25.17 -29.72 -16.95
N ILE A 356 24.80 -31.01 -17.01
CA ILE A 356 24.02 -31.56 -18.13
C ILE A 356 22.63 -30.93 -18.16
N MET A 357 21.96 -30.89 -17.01
CA MET A 357 20.63 -30.26 -16.88
C MET A 357 20.66 -28.76 -17.15
N LYS A 358 21.69 -28.05 -16.68
CA LYS A 358 21.92 -26.62 -16.94
C LYS A 358 21.92 -26.38 -18.44
N LYS A 359 22.76 -27.08 -19.20
CA LYS A 359 22.83 -26.92 -20.68
C LYS A 359 21.47 -27.03 -21.33
N GLU A 360 20.67 -28.02 -20.91
CA GLU A 360 19.33 -28.23 -21.43
C GLU A 360 18.32 -27.17 -20.95
N LEU A 361 18.44 -26.73 -19.69
CA LEU A 361 17.56 -25.73 -19.08
C LEU A 361 17.80 -24.34 -19.66
N VAL A 362 19.06 -23.89 -19.83
CA VAL A 362 19.35 -22.60 -20.48
C VAL A 362 19.02 -22.63 -21.97
N ARG A 363 19.20 -23.78 -22.65
CA ARG A 363 18.70 -23.98 -24.01
C ARG A 363 17.20 -23.80 -24.08
N LYS A 364 16.46 -24.35 -23.10
CA LYS A 364 15.02 -24.10 -22.93
C LYS A 364 14.76 -22.64 -22.65
N MET A 365 15.33 -22.02 -21.62
CA MET A 365 15.09 -20.60 -21.29
C MET A 365 15.24 -19.64 -22.47
N GLY A 366 16.09 -19.98 -23.45
CA GLY A 366 16.11 -19.31 -24.75
C GLY A 366 16.52 -17.84 -24.65
N GLY A 367 17.21 -17.46 -23.58
CA GLY A 367 17.66 -16.10 -23.30
C GLY A 367 16.55 -15.14 -22.84
N VAL A 368 15.39 -15.65 -22.40
CA VAL A 368 14.26 -14.82 -21.92
C VAL A 368 14.31 -14.70 -20.39
N PRO A 369 14.55 -13.50 -19.82
CA PRO A 369 14.69 -13.30 -18.37
C PRO A 369 13.46 -13.76 -17.57
N LEU A 370 12.24 -13.44 -18.04
CA LEU A 370 11.02 -13.85 -17.33
C LEU A 370 10.92 -15.37 -17.16
N VAL A 371 11.26 -16.11 -18.22
CA VAL A 371 11.30 -17.57 -18.21
C VAL A 371 12.29 -18.09 -17.15
N ALA A 372 13.48 -17.50 -17.08
CA ALA A 372 14.48 -17.89 -16.09
C ALA A 372 14.00 -17.67 -14.64
N LYS A 373 13.36 -16.53 -14.34
CA LYS A 373 12.77 -16.28 -13.00
C LYS A 373 11.66 -17.27 -12.67
N VAL A 374 10.76 -17.52 -13.61
CA VAL A 374 9.59 -18.38 -13.40
C VAL A 374 10.00 -19.83 -13.17
N LEU A 375 10.93 -20.36 -13.98
CA LEU A 375 11.48 -21.69 -13.77
C LEU A 375 12.27 -21.77 -12.46
N GLY A 376 13.02 -20.72 -12.11
CA GLY A 376 13.78 -20.67 -10.85
C GLY A 376 12.85 -20.70 -9.64
N GLY A 377 11.79 -19.90 -9.65
CA GLY A 377 10.75 -19.92 -8.62
C GLY A 377 10.02 -21.27 -8.54
N ALA A 378 9.84 -21.98 -9.67
CA ALA A 378 9.22 -23.30 -9.69
C ALA A 378 10.05 -24.39 -8.98
N VAL A 379 11.37 -24.22 -8.91
CA VAL A 379 12.28 -25.14 -8.20
C VAL A 379 12.87 -24.51 -6.95
N LYS A 380 12.24 -23.48 -6.39
CA LYS A 380 12.81 -22.75 -5.26
C LYS A 380 13.24 -23.68 -4.12
N PHE A 381 14.45 -23.46 -3.64
CA PHE A 381 15.06 -24.17 -2.53
C PHE A 381 14.35 -23.75 -1.23
N GLU A 382 13.75 -24.70 -0.53
CA GLU A 382 13.04 -24.50 0.75
C GLU A 382 13.95 -25.01 1.88
N GLU A 383 14.39 -24.14 2.79
CA GLU A 383 15.11 -24.56 4.00
C GLU A 383 14.14 -25.35 4.90
N THR A 384 14.26 -26.68 4.92
CA THR A 384 13.50 -27.58 5.80
C THR A 384 14.47 -28.38 6.70
N GLU A 385 13.98 -28.98 7.80
CA GLU A 385 14.76 -29.69 8.83
C GLU A 385 15.45 -31.00 8.36
N LEU A 386 15.55 -31.26 7.04
CA LEU A 386 16.18 -32.47 6.50
C LEU A 386 17.71 -32.33 6.41
N GLU A 387 18.42 -33.46 6.30
CA GLU A 387 19.89 -33.53 6.13
C GLU A 387 20.32 -32.94 4.76
N GLU A 388 21.49 -32.29 4.69
CA GLU A 388 21.97 -31.53 3.51
C GLU A 388 21.96 -32.33 2.19
N GLU A 389 22.27 -33.63 2.22
CA GLU A 389 22.33 -34.50 1.03
C GLU A 389 20.94 -34.80 0.43
N ASP A 390 19.90 -34.92 1.26
CA ASP A 390 18.54 -35.22 0.81
C ASP A 390 17.87 -34.02 0.11
N HIS A 391 18.27 -32.79 0.47
CA HIS A 391 17.78 -31.56 -0.16
C HIS A 391 18.26 -31.40 -1.60
N GLU A 392 19.54 -31.72 -1.86
CA GLU A 392 20.13 -31.60 -3.20
C GLU A 392 19.43 -32.57 -4.17
N ILE A 393 19.14 -33.79 -3.71
CA ILE A 393 18.44 -34.82 -4.50
C ILE A 393 16.99 -34.39 -4.81
N SER A 394 16.27 -33.85 -3.82
CA SER A 394 14.90 -33.35 -4.00
C SER A 394 14.83 -32.18 -4.98
N TRP A 395 15.74 -31.21 -4.83
CA TRP A 395 15.85 -30.07 -5.73
C TRP A 395 16.21 -30.50 -7.16
N MET A 396 17.19 -31.41 -7.32
CA MET A 396 17.55 -31.96 -8.62
C MET A 396 16.38 -32.69 -9.30
N THR A 397 15.56 -33.42 -8.53
CA THR A 397 14.39 -34.12 -9.08
C THR A 397 13.33 -33.14 -9.61
N LYS A 398 13.14 -32.00 -8.92
CA LYS A 398 12.25 -30.91 -9.39
C LYS A 398 12.78 -30.29 -10.68
N VAL A 399 14.08 -30.01 -10.77
CA VAL A 399 14.73 -29.50 -11.99
C VAL A 399 14.59 -30.50 -13.14
N GLU A 400 14.85 -31.78 -12.90
CA GLU A 400 14.75 -32.86 -13.89
C GLU A 400 13.32 -32.99 -14.44
N SER A 401 12.30 -32.88 -13.58
CA SER A 401 10.90 -32.85 -13.97
C SER A 401 10.58 -31.68 -14.92
N ILE A 402 11.04 -30.47 -14.60
CA ILE A 402 10.86 -29.29 -15.46
C ILE A 402 11.55 -29.49 -16.82
N VAL A 403 12.80 -29.98 -16.81
CA VAL A 403 13.54 -30.28 -18.05
C VAL A 403 12.76 -31.25 -18.92
N ARG A 404 12.11 -32.27 -18.34
CA ARG A 404 11.35 -33.27 -19.09
C ARG A 404 10.02 -32.75 -19.66
N ASN A 405 9.39 -31.79 -18.99
CA ASN A 405 8.02 -31.34 -19.31
C ASN A 405 7.95 -30.15 -20.30
N ILE A 406 9.05 -29.41 -20.53
CA ILE A 406 9.08 -28.28 -21.48
C ILE A 406 9.40 -28.78 -22.90
N SER A 407 8.49 -28.63 -23.87
CA SER A 407 8.79 -28.88 -25.30
C SER A 407 9.25 -27.59 -26.00
N LEU A 408 10.22 -27.69 -26.92
CA LEU A 408 10.79 -26.57 -27.68
C LEU A 408 10.01 -26.22 -28.96
N GLU A 409 8.97 -26.99 -29.30
CA GLU A 409 8.24 -26.86 -30.57
C GLU A 409 7.03 -25.91 -30.50
N ASP A 410 6.77 -25.28 -29.36
CA ASP A 410 5.61 -24.40 -29.14
C ASP A 410 5.87 -22.97 -29.64
N LYS A 411 4.97 -22.44 -30.49
CA LYS A 411 5.08 -21.09 -31.09
C LYS A 411 5.04 -19.95 -30.04
N ASP A 412 4.49 -20.21 -28.84
CA ASP A 412 4.34 -19.26 -27.73
C ASP A 412 5.07 -19.72 -26.46
N PHE A 413 6.36 -20.02 -26.61
CA PHE A 413 7.26 -20.59 -25.60
C PHE A 413 7.23 -19.92 -24.21
N VAL A 414 7.01 -18.60 -24.12
CA VAL A 414 6.97 -17.88 -22.83
C VAL A 414 5.67 -18.16 -22.08
N LEU A 415 4.54 -18.24 -22.81
CA LEU A 415 3.23 -18.53 -22.23
C LEU A 415 3.15 -19.99 -21.77
N SER A 416 3.75 -20.93 -22.50
CA SER A 416 3.79 -22.34 -22.09
C SER A 416 4.58 -22.54 -20.79
N ILE A 417 5.66 -21.79 -20.56
CA ILE A 417 6.44 -21.86 -19.32
C ILE A 417 5.72 -21.21 -18.13
N LEU A 418 5.16 -20.02 -18.32
CA LEU A 418 4.39 -19.37 -17.26
C LEU A 418 3.16 -20.20 -16.87
N LYS A 419 2.53 -20.84 -17.86
CA LYS A 419 1.45 -21.78 -17.64
C LYS A 419 1.90 -22.99 -16.83
N LEU A 420 3.06 -23.57 -17.14
CA LEU A 420 3.62 -24.68 -16.34
C LEU A 420 3.79 -24.30 -14.87
N SER A 421 4.14 -23.05 -14.55
CA SER A 421 4.23 -22.60 -13.15
C SER A 421 2.88 -22.59 -12.43
N VAL A 422 1.79 -22.23 -13.11
CA VAL A 422 0.42 -22.33 -12.57
C VAL A 422 -0.06 -23.77 -12.52
N ASP A 423 0.19 -24.56 -13.56
CA ASP A 423 -0.20 -25.97 -13.64
C ASP A 423 0.51 -26.81 -12.55
N SER A 424 1.74 -26.42 -12.20
CA SER A 424 2.56 -27.05 -11.14
C SER A 424 2.13 -26.72 -9.71
N LEU A 425 1.12 -25.86 -9.51
CA LEU A 425 0.62 -25.56 -8.18
C LEU A 425 0.01 -26.83 -7.54
N PRO A 426 0.46 -27.22 -6.33
CA PRO A 426 0.10 -28.50 -5.73
C PRO A 426 -1.37 -28.55 -5.26
N ASN A 427 -1.98 -27.39 -5.02
CA ASN A 427 -3.33 -27.27 -4.48
C ASN A 427 -4.26 -26.57 -5.50
N PRO A 428 -5.38 -27.20 -5.91
CA PRO A 428 -6.39 -26.59 -6.77
C PRO A 428 -6.92 -25.24 -6.28
N VAL A 429 -6.99 -25.04 -4.96
CA VAL A 429 -7.41 -23.76 -4.34
C VAL A 429 -6.43 -22.63 -4.68
N LEU A 430 -5.13 -22.91 -4.78
CA LEU A 430 -4.15 -21.91 -5.22
C LEU A 430 -4.39 -21.50 -6.67
N LYS A 431 -4.77 -22.44 -7.54
CA LYS A 431 -5.18 -22.13 -8.92
C LYS A 431 -6.43 -21.24 -8.94
N GLN A 432 -7.40 -21.46 -8.05
CA GLN A 432 -8.57 -20.58 -7.89
C GLN A 432 -8.19 -19.17 -7.42
N CYS A 433 -7.27 -19.06 -6.45
CA CYS A 433 -6.78 -17.77 -5.97
C CYS A 433 -6.07 -16.96 -7.08
N VAL A 434 -5.29 -17.64 -7.94
CA VAL A 434 -4.66 -17.03 -9.12
C VAL A 434 -5.73 -16.63 -10.14
N ALA A 435 -6.64 -17.54 -10.51
CA ALA A 435 -7.74 -17.26 -11.44
C ALA A 435 -8.60 -16.08 -10.98
N TYR A 436 -8.84 -15.95 -9.66
CA TYR A 436 -9.62 -14.85 -9.08
C TYR A 436 -9.04 -13.47 -9.36
N CYS A 437 -7.70 -13.37 -9.48
CA CYS A 437 -7.03 -12.11 -9.78
C CYS A 437 -7.35 -11.59 -11.19
N SER A 438 -7.91 -12.43 -12.08
CA SER A 438 -8.38 -12.01 -13.41
C SER A 438 -9.56 -11.02 -13.36
N ASN A 439 -10.25 -10.92 -12.21
CA ASN A 439 -11.37 -9.99 -12.03
C ASN A 439 -10.95 -8.52 -11.89
N PHE A 440 -9.65 -8.26 -11.73
CA PHE A 440 -9.06 -6.94 -11.59
C PHE A 440 -8.34 -6.57 -12.88
N SER A 441 -8.08 -5.28 -13.10
CA SER A 441 -7.24 -4.81 -14.21
C SER A 441 -5.84 -5.42 -14.16
N GLN A 442 -5.20 -5.48 -15.32
CA GLN A 442 -3.75 -5.67 -15.38
C GLN A 442 -3.07 -4.55 -14.59
N ASP A 443 -1.94 -4.86 -13.95
CA ASP A 443 -1.20 -3.94 -13.07
C ASP A 443 -1.94 -3.37 -11.84
N TYR A 444 -3.12 -3.91 -11.48
CA TYR A 444 -3.86 -3.52 -10.27
C TYR A 444 -2.96 -3.64 -9.02
N ASP A 445 -2.93 -2.58 -8.20
CA ASP A 445 -2.19 -2.55 -6.93
C ASP A 445 -3.03 -3.20 -5.83
N PHE A 446 -2.67 -4.43 -5.48
CA PHE A 446 -3.38 -5.20 -4.48
C PHE A 446 -2.90 -4.84 -3.08
N GLN A 447 -3.83 -4.42 -2.23
CA GLN A 447 -3.63 -4.50 -0.79
C GLN A 447 -3.72 -5.97 -0.35
N LYS A 448 -2.64 -6.49 0.27
CA LYS A 448 -2.51 -7.90 0.65
C LYS A 448 -3.70 -8.41 1.46
N ASP A 449 -4.02 -7.71 2.54
CA ASP A 449 -5.07 -8.15 3.46
C ASP A 449 -6.46 -8.13 2.79
N ASP A 450 -6.67 -7.27 1.79
CA ASP A 450 -7.94 -7.18 1.08
C ASP A 450 -8.13 -8.32 0.10
N LEU A 451 -7.08 -8.70 -0.64
CA LEU A 451 -7.18 -9.88 -1.52
C LEU A 451 -7.45 -11.15 -0.72
N ILE A 452 -6.79 -11.32 0.44
CA ILE A 452 -7.03 -12.46 1.33
C ILE A 452 -8.49 -12.47 1.82
N LYS A 453 -9.03 -11.32 2.26
CA LYS A 453 -10.44 -11.20 2.67
C LYS A 453 -11.40 -11.53 1.52
N MET A 454 -11.06 -11.15 0.28
CA MET A 454 -11.86 -11.50 -0.89
C MET A 454 -11.79 -13.00 -1.22
N TRP A 455 -10.64 -13.66 -1.09
CA TRP A 455 -10.55 -15.11 -1.21
C TRP A 455 -11.37 -15.86 -0.16
N ILE A 456 -11.39 -15.37 1.09
CA ILE A 456 -12.28 -15.87 2.15
C ILE A 456 -13.75 -15.66 1.77
N ALA A 457 -14.10 -14.47 1.27
CA ALA A 457 -15.46 -14.13 0.84
C ALA A 457 -15.95 -15.02 -0.32
N GLN A 458 -15.09 -15.38 -1.27
CA GLN A 458 -15.41 -16.34 -2.33
C GLN A 458 -15.56 -17.78 -1.82
N GLY A 459 -15.06 -18.05 -0.62
CA GLY A 459 -15.07 -19.38 0.00
C GLY A 459 -13.97 -20.30 -0.51
N PHE A 460 -12.87 -19.76 -1.05
CA PHE A 460 -11.68 -20.52 -1.42
C PHE A 460 -10.91 -20.97 -0.18
N ILE A 461 -10.86 -20.10 0.83
CA ILE A 461 -10.20 -20.40 2.10
C ILE A 461 -11.25 -20.84 3.12
N GLN A 462 -10.96 -21.92 3.83
CA GLN A 462 -11.87 -22.53 4.81
C GLN A 462 -11.17 -22.73 6.15
N PRO A 463 -11.93 -22.93 7.25
CA PRO A 463 -11.35 -23.21 8.56
C PRO A 463 -10.47 -24.46 8.54
N GLY A 464 -9.31 -24.39 9.18
CA GLY A 464 -8.33 -25.49 9.21
C GLY A 464 -8.89 -26.78 9.83
N GLN A 465 -8.46 -27.93 9.32
CA GLN A 465 -8.85 -29.26 9.80
C GLN A 465 -7.61 -30.12 10.13
N GLY A 466 -7.80 -31.22 10.86
CA GLY A 466 -6.70 -32.15 11.19
C GLY A 466 -5.58 -31.48 12.02
N ARG A 467 -4.38 -31.39 11.43
CA ARG A 467 -3.20 -30.75 12.06
C ARG A 467 -3.32 -29.21 12.11
N ASP A 468 -4.18 -28.62 11.27
CA ASP A 468 -4.35 -27.17 11.12
C ASP A 468 -5.57 -26.60 11.87
N LYS A 469 -6.21 -27.38 12.76
CA LYS A 469 -7.44 -26.97 13.48
C LYS A 469 -7.34 -25.65 14.26
N ASN A 470 -6.13 -25.25 14.63
CA ASN A 470 -5.88 -24.02 15.39
C ASN A 470 -5.62 -22.80 14.49
N LEU A 471 -5.49 -22.98 13.18
CA LEU A 471 -5.25 -21.90 12.23
C LEU A 471 -6.58 -21.26 11.79
N LEU A 472 -6.62 -19.93 11.79
CA LEU A 472 -7.76 -19.16 11.30
C LEU A 472 -7.69 -19.05 9.76
N MET A 473 -8.81 -18.70 9.13
CA MET A 473 -8.87 -18.55 7.68
C MET A 473 -7.88 -17.51 7.16
N GLU A 474 -7.67 -16.42 7.88
CA GLU A 474 -6.71 -15.40 7.49
C GLU A 474 -5.26 -15.90 7.58
N ASP A 475 -4.96 -16.83 8.48
CA ASP A 475 -3.61 -17.41 8.61
C ASP A 475 -3.34 -18.37 7.44
N ILE A 476 -4.34 -19.14 7.03
CA ILE A 476 -4.28 -19.99 5.83
C ILE A 476 -4.16 -19.12 4.56
N GLY A 477 -4.92 -18.04 4.49
CA GLY A 477 -4.83 -17.07 3.39
C GLY A 477 -3.46 -16.42 3.29
N GLU A 478 -2.85 -16.07 4.42
CA GLU A 478 -1.47 -15.57 4.49
C GLU A 478 -0.46 -16.62 3.99
N GLN A 479 -0.63 -17.90 4.33
CA GLN A 479 0.21 -18.98 3.81
C GLN A 479 0.07 -19.13 2.29
N TYR A 480 -1.15 -19.10 1.76
CA TYR A 480 -1.40 -19.17 0.32
C TYR A 480 -0.81 -17.97 -0.41
N PHE A 481 -0.98 -16.77 0.13
CA PHE A 481 -0.36 -15.56 -0.41
C PHE A 481 1.18 -15.69 -0.45
N ASN A 482 1.79 -16.08 0.66
CA ASN A 482 3.24 -16.23 0.74
C ASN A 482 3.77 -17.33 -0.17
N PHE A 483 3.00 -18.40 -0.40
CA PHE A 483 3.33 -19.45 -1.36
C PHE A 483 3.28 -18.94 -2.81
N LEU A 484 2.23 -18.20 -3.20
CA LEU A 484 2.15 -17.61 -4.54
C LEU A 484 3.25 -16.57 -4.76
N LEU A 485 3.56 -15.78 -3.75
CA LEU A 485 4.67 -14.84 -3.77
C LEU A 485 6.02 -15.55 -3.90
N SER A 486 6.23 -16.67 -3.20
CA SER A 486 7.48 -17.42 -3.29
C SER A 486 7.73 -18.03 -4.67
N ARG A 487 6.65 -18.28 -5.43
CA ARG A 487 6.66 -18.77 -6.82
C ARG A 487 6.78 -17.67 -7.87
N SER A 488 6.98 -16.41 -7.46
CA SER A 488 7.06 -15.25 -8.35
C SER A 488 5.80 -15.02 -9.20
N ILE A 489 4.64 -15.54 -8.74
CA ILE A 489 3.33 -15.25 -9.35
C ILE A 489 2.93 -13.81 -9.01
N PHE A 490 3.25 -13.39 -7.79
CA PHE A 490 3.16 -12.01 -7.33
C PHE A 490 4.55 -11.36 -7.31
N GLN A 491 4.60 -10.06 -7.59
CA GLN A 491 5.81 -9.25 -7.66
C GLN A 491 5.55 -7.83 -7.13
N ASP A 492 6.56 -6.96 -7.20
CA ASP A 492 6.49 -5.52 -6.86
C ASP A 492 5.93 -5.26 -5.45
N VAL A 493 6.53 -5.93 -4.46
CA VAL A 493 6.08 -5.92 -3.06
C VAL A 493 6.42 -4.60 -2.37
N THR A 494 5.40 -3.89 -1.87
CA THR A 494 5.56 -2.74 -1.00
C THR A 494 5.49 -3.15 0.47
N ARG A 495 6.32 -2.52 1.32
CA ARG A 495 6.43 -2.83 2.75
C ARG A 495 6.18 -1.61 3.63
N ASP A 496 5.51 -1.82 4.77
CA ASP A 496 5.33 -0.79 5.79
C ASP A 496 6.63 -0.51 6.57
N ALA A 497 6.61 0.49 7.46
CA ALA A 497 7.74 0.84 8.33
C ALA A 497 8.23 -0.32 9.23
N ASN A 498 7.39 -1.35 9.43
CA ASN A 498 7.70 -2.57 10.18
C ASN A 498 8.16 -3.72 9.27
N LYS A 499 8.48 -3.43 8.00
CA LYS A 499 8.89 -4.38 6.95
C LYS A 499 7.85 -5.43 6.59
N ARG A 500 6.58 -5.26 6.97
CA ARG A 500 5.49 -6.16 6.60
C ARG A 500 5.00 -5.83 5.19
N ILE A 501 4.69 -6.86 4.42
CA ILE A 501 4.14 -6.71 3.07
C ILE A 501 2.72 -6.13 3.18
N VAL A 502 2.49 -4.99 2.52
CA VAL A 502 1.20 -4.30 2.50
C VAL A 502 0.58 -4.29 1.11
N GLY A 503 1.38 -4.11 0.06
CA GLY A 503 0.92 -4.13 -1.32
C GLY A 503 1.81 -4.98 -2.23
N PHE A 504 1.26 -5.37 -3.38
CA PHE A 504 1.94 -6.16 -4.42
C PHE A 504 1.15 -6.11 -5.74
N LYS A 505 1.72 -6.68 -6.81
CA LYS A 505 1.07 -6.80 -8.12
C LYS A 505 1.17 -8.21 -8.71
N MET A 506 0.27 -8.54 -9.63
CA MET A 506 0.40 -9.70 -10.51
C MET A 506 0.94 -9.24 -11.87
N HIS A 507 1.99 -9.89 -12.37
CA HIS A 507 2.57 -9.58 -13.69
C HIS A 507 1.54 -9.80 -14.82
N ASP A 508 1.49 -8.95 -15.84
CA ASP A 508 0.47 -9.01 -16.91
C ASP A 508 0.38 -10.36 -17.62
N LEU A 509 1.51 -10.97 -17.98
CA LEU A 509 1.49 -12.32 -18.57
C LEU A 509 0.94 -13.40 -17.61
N MET A 510 1.08 -13.21 -16.29
CA MET A 510 0.43 -14.08 -15.29
C MET A 510 -1.05 -13.76 -15.15
N HIS A 511 -1.44 -12.49 -15.33
CA HIS A 511 -2.83 -12.08 -15.43
C HIS A 511 -3.50 -12.63 -16.68
N ASP A 512 -2.84 -12.59 -17.85
CA ASP A 512 -3.30 -13.23 -19.09
C ASP A 512 -3.53 -14.73 -18.89
N ILE A 513 -2.67 -15.39 -18.12
CA ILE A 513 -2.86 -16.80 -17.73
C ILE A 513 -4.03 -16.96 -16.75
N ALA A 514 -4.17 -16.07 -15.77
CA ALA A 514 -5.31 -16.05 -14.86
C ALA A 514 -6.63 -15.89 -15.66
N CYS A 515 -6.68 -15.02 -16.67
CA CYS A 515 -7.80 -14.88 -17.60
C CYS A 515 -8.01 -16.15 -18.43
N ALA A 516 -6.94 -16.80 -18.90
CA ALA A 516 -7.04 -18.01 -19.71
C ALA A 516 -7.54 -19.25 -18.94
N ILE A 517 -7.26 -19.32 -17.63
CA ILE A 517 -7.74 -20.39 -16.74
C ILE A 517 -9.06 -20.03 -16.04
N SER A 518 -9.43 -18.75 -16.00
CA SER A 518 -10.70 -18.28 -15.45
C SER A 518 -11.84 -18.60 -16.42
N SER A 519 -12.90 -19.18 -15.90
CA SER A 519 -14.16 -19.41 -16.62
C SER A 519 -15.01 -18.13 -16.74
N HIS A 520 -14.64 -17.05 -16.06
CA HIS A 520 -15.43 -15.83 -15.94
C HIS A 520 -14.90 -14.73 -16.87
N GLN A 521 -15.80 -14.12 -17.65
CA GLN A 521 -15.47 -12.96 -18.49
C GLN A 521 -15.18 -11.74 -17.60
N ASN A 522 -14.05 -11.06 -17.87
CA ASN A 522 -13.60 -9.86 -17.17
C ASN A 522 -14.72 -8.82 -17.04
N VAL A 523 -15.09 -8.43 -15.81
CA VAL A 523 -16.03 -7.33 -15.54
C VAL A 523 -15.30 -6.14 -14.90
N GLU A 524 -14.22 -5.73 -15.56
CA GLU A 524 -13.76 -4.34 -15.54
C GLU A 524 -13.99 -3.75 -16.93
N SER A 525 -15.24 -3.56 -17.32
CA SER A 525 -15.56 -2.74 -18.49
C SER A 525 -17.03 -2.34 -18.50
N ASN A 526 -17.23 -1.06 -18.76
CA ASN A 526 -18.46 -0.35 -19.12
C ASN A 526 -19.76 -1.20 -19.16
N PRO A 527 -20.77 -0.92 -18.30
CA PRO A 527 -21.98 -1.74 -18.17
C PRO A 527 -22.81 -1.89 -19.46
N ASN A 528 -22.53 -1.09 -20.49
CA ASN A 528 -23.13 -1.20 -21.82
C ASN A 528 -22.81 -2.51 -22.57
N ASN A 529 -21.80 -3.28 -22.13
CA ASN A 529 -21.43 -4.57 -22.73
C ASN A 529 -21.99 -5.80 -21.99
N LEU A 530 -22.65 -5.61 -20.83
CA LEU A 530 -23.20 -6.70 -20.03
C LEU A 530 -24.61 -7.08 -20.52
N SER A 531 -24.73 -8.20 -21.23
CA SER A 531 -26.05 -8.78 -21.54
C SER A 531 -26.75 -9.27 -20.26
N GLY A 532 -28.07 -9.06 -20.15
CA GLY A 532 -28.84 -9.31 -18.91
C GLY A 532 -28.83 -10.74 -18.34
N LYS A 533 -28.35 -11.75 -19.09
CA LYS A 533 -28.16 -13.12 -18.58
C LYS A 533 -26.82 -13.32 -17.84
N SER A 534 -25.80 -12.52 -18.15
CA SER A 534 -24.46 -12.61 -17.53
C SER A 534 -24.43 -11.94 -16.15
N VAL A 535 -25.21 -10.86 -15.98
CA VAL A 535 -25.25 -10.02 -14.78
C VAL A 535 -25.77 -10.75 -13.53
N ARG A 536 -26.70 -11.70 -13.67
CA ARG A 536 -27.29 -12.45 -12.54
C ARG A 536 -26.32 -13.41 -11.85
N LYS A 537 -25.21 -13.79 -12.51
CA LYS A 537 -24.23 -14.78 -12.05
C LYS A 537 -22.96 -14.16 -11.47
N LEU A 538 -22.91 -12.83 -11.38
CA LEU A 538 -21.72 -12.08 -11.01
C LEU A 538 -21.41 -12.24 -9.51
N ARG A 539 -20.24 -12.79 -9.17
CA ARG A 539 -19.80 -13.02 -7.78
C ARG A 539 -18.92 -11.91 -7.20
N THR A 540 -18.24 -11.13 -8.04
CA THR A 540 -17.40 -9.98 -7.65
C THR A 540 -17.77 -8.78 -8.51
N LEU A 541 -18.06 -7.65 -7.87
CA LEU A 541 -18.27 -6.37 -8.52
C LEU A 541 -17.36 -5.32 -7.90
N ILE A 542 -16.54 -4.71 -8.75
CA ILE A 542 -15.72 -3.57 -8.41
C ILE A 542 -16.18 -2.43 -9.31
N CYS A 543 -16.70 -1.36 -8.73
CA CYS A 543 -17.39 -0.35 -9.53
C CYS A 543 -17.26 1.09 -9.01
N ASN A 544 -17.54 2.02 -9.93
CA ASN A 544 -17.71 3.45 -9.65
C ASN A 544 -19.22 3.81 -9.72
N ASP A 545 -19.57 5.02 -9.30
CA ASP A 545 -20.96 5.49 -9.13
C ASP A 545 -21.90 5.28 -10.33
N GLU A 546 -21.41 5.41 -11.56
CA GLU A 546 -22.24 5.24 -12.76
C GLU A 546 -22.84 3.84 -12.89
N VAL A 547 -22.16 2.82 -12.33
CA VAL A 547 -22.58 1.41 -12.38
C VAL A 547 -23.59 1.08 -11.27
N ILE A 548 -23.68 1.91 -10.24
CA ILE A 548 -24.59 1.68 -9.10
C ILE A 548 -26.06 1.81 -9.53
N ASN A 549 -26.34 2.68 -10.50
CA ASN A 549 -27.66 2.78 -11.12
C ASN A 549 -28.05 1.50 -11.90
N TYR A 550 -27.09 0.73 -12.40
CA TYR A 550 -27.34 -0.56 -13.04
C TYR A 550 -27.70 -1.67 -12.03
N LEU A 551 -27.14 -1.62 -10.81
CA LEU A 551 -27.57 -2.51 -9.70
C LEU A 551 -29.03 -2.28 -9.34
N ASN A 552 -29.49 -1.02 -9.39
CA ASN A 552 -30.88 -0.67 -9.10
C ASN A 552 -31.87 -1.14 -10.17
N GLN A 553 -31.39 -1.44 -11.38
CA GLN A 553 -32.21 -1.85 -12.54
C GLN A 553 -32.17 -3.37 -12.83
N ASN A 554 -31.27 -4.14 -12.22
CA ASN A 554 -31.07 -5.57 -12.50
C ASN A 554 -31.14 -6.44 -11.24
N ASP A 555 -31.74 -7.63 -11.33
CA ASP A 555 -31.76 -8.63 -10.25
C ASP A 555 -30.38 -9.31 -10.09
N ILE A 556 -29.39 -8.62 -9.53
CA ILE A 556 -28.13 -9.25 -9.11
C ILE A 556 -28.39 -9.96 -7.77
N VAL A 557 -28.34 -11.29 -7.75
CA VAL A 557 -28.67 -12.08 -6.56
C VAL A 557 -27.44 -12.74 -5.95
N CYS A 558 -26.46 -13.17 -6.75
CA CYS A 558 -25.39 -14.07 -6.30
C CYS A 558 -24.06 -13.38 -5.90
N LEU A 559 -24.10 -12.07 -5.63
CA LEU A 559 -22.91 -11.25 -5.40
C LEU A 559 -22.28 -11.56 -4.02
N ARG A 560 -20.98 -11.88 -3.99
CA ARG A 560 -20.22 -12.15 -2.76
C ARG A 560 -19.29 -11.02 -2.36
N VAL A 561 -18.72 -10.31 -3.34
CA VAL A 561 -17.78 -9.20 -3.13
C VAL A 561 -18.30 -7.97 -3.85
N LEU A 562 -18.50 -6.87 -3.10
CA LEU A 562 -18.82 -5.55 -3.63
C LEU A 562 -17.81 -4.53 -3.09
N LYS A 563 -17.10 -3.86 -3.99
CA LYS A 563 -16.19 -2.75 -3.66
C LYS A 563 -16.52 -1.54 -4.52
N VAL A 564 -16.70 -0.38 -3.88
CA VAL A 564 -16.97 0.90 -4.55
C VAL A 564 -15.74 1.80 -4.44
N ILE A 565 -15.20 2.28 -5.57
CA ILE A 565 -13.86 2.91 -5.66
C ILE A 565 -13.89 4.44 -5.83
N PHE A 566 -15.02 5.10 -6.12
CA PHE A 566 -15.01 6.55 -6.38
C PHE A 566 -16.31 7.30 -6.04
N GLN A 567 -16.17 8.61 -5.80
CA GLN A 567 -17.11 9.54 -5.16
C GLN A 567 -18.15 10.23 -6.07
N SER A 568 -19.32 10.43 -5.47
CA SER A 568 -20.25 11.52 -5.70
C SER A 568 -20.78 11.95 -4.32
N HIS A 569 -21.11 13.23 -4.17
CA HIS A 569 -21.74 13.77 -2.95
C HIS A 569 -23.21 13.34 -2.80
N THR A 570 -23.67 12.35 -3.57
CA THR A 570 -25.03 11.84 -3.53
C THR A 570 -25.10 10.60 -2.65
N ASP A 571 -26.08 10.56 -1.75
CA ASP A 571 -26.31 9.41 -0.89
C ASP A 571 -26.51 8.14 -1.73
N LEU A 572 -25.71 7.13 -1.45
CA LEU A 572 -25.80 5.82 -2.09
C LEU A 572 -27.16 5.16 -1.78
N TRP A 573 -27.93 4.81 -2.80
CA TRP A 573 -29.10 3.94 -2.66
C TRP A 573 -28.88 2.66 -3.45
N ILE A 574 -28.58 1.58 -2.74
CA ILE A 574 -28.51 0.20 -3.26
C ILE A 574 -29.45 -0.64 -2.40
N PRO A 575 -30.32 -1.49 -2.98
CA PRO A 575 -31.12 -2.46 -2.24
C PRO A 575 -30.23 -3.61 -1.74
N ILE A 576 -29.30 -3.30 -0.83
CA ILE A 576 -28.32 -4.24 -0.27
C ILE A 576 -29.02 -5.37 0.49
N ASP A 577 -30.22 -5.13 1.03
CA ASP A 577 -31.05 -6.13 1.70
C ASP A 577 -31.37 -7.37 0.83
N LYS A 578 -31.29 -7.24 -0.50
CA LYS A 578 -31.49 -8.35 -1.44
C LYS A 578 -30.22 -9.16 -1.71
N LEU A 579 -29.04 -8.63 -1.38
CA LEU A 579 -27.74 -9.24 -1.65
C LEU A 579 -27.36 -10.22 -0.53
N ILE A 580 -28.19 -11.22 -0.27
CA ILE A 580 -28.05 -12.15 0.87
C ILE A 580 -26.77 -13.00 0.81
N HIS A 581 -26.14 -13.10 -0.36
CA HIS A 581 -24.89 -13.83 -0.60
C HIS A 581 -23.63 -13.00 -0.29
N LEU A 582 -23.79 -11.71 0.02
CA LEU A 582 -22.67 -10.79 0.18
C LEU A 582 -21.84 -11.14 1.42
N ARG A 583 -20.53 -11.27 1.23
CA ARG A 583 -19.56 -11.60 2.28
C ARG A 583 -18.49 -10.54 2.45
N TYR A 584 -18.21 -9.76 1.42
CA TYR A 584 -17.30 -8.61 1.46
C TYR A 584 -18.01 -7.37 0.92
N LEU A 585 -18.06 -6.32 1.73
CA LEU A 585 -18.59 -5.02 1.35
C LEU A 585 -17.59 -3.93 1.71
N ASP A 586 -17.08 -3.24 0.70
CA ASP A 586 -16.27 -2.04 0.86
C ASP A 586 -16.96 -0.83 0.24
N ILE A 587 -17.45 0.02 1.12
CA ILE A 587 -18.07 1.32 0.83
C ILE A 587 -17.37 2.41 1.66
N SER A 588 -16.06 2.22 1.92
CA SER A 588 -15.26 3.12 2.76
C SER A 588 -15.04 4.50 2.15
N GLU A 589 -15.22 4.61 0.83
CA GLU A 589 -15.15 5.87 0.09
C GLU A 589 -16.53 6.50 -0.17
N CYS A 590 -17.62 5.87 0.30
CA CYS A 590 -18.98 6.33 0.07
C CYS A 590 -19.55 7.13 1.25
N SER A 591 -20.37 8.14 0.92
CA SER A 591 -21.32 8.74 1.87
C SER A 591 -22.63 7.92 1.83
N ILE A 592 -23.12 7.52 3.00
CA ILE A 592 -24.20 6.54 3.13
C ILE A 592 -25.34 7.15 3.94
N ASN A 593 -26.57 7.01 3.45
CA ASN A 593 -27.75 7.43 4.19
C ASN A 593 -28.12 6.43 5.33
N LYS A 594 -28.88 6.91 6.31
CA LYS A 594 -29.32 6.10 7.46
C LYS A 594 -30.11 4.85 7.08
N LEU A 595 -30.88 4.90 5.98
CA LEU A 595 -31.70 3.77 5.53
C LEU A 595 -30.84 2.60 5.05
N LEU A 596 -29.77 2.87 4.28
CA LEU A 596 -28.83 1.85 3.85
C LEU A 596 -28.11 1.21 5.04
N LEU A 597 -27.72 2.03 6.04
CA LEU A 597 -27.15 1.54 7.30
C LEU A 597 -28.08 0.57 8.03
N GLU A 598 -29.38 0.81 8.06
CA GLU A 598 -30.34 -0.12 8.66
C GLU A 598 -30.41 -1.45 7.89
N SER A 599 -30.40 -1.41 6.55
CA SER A 599 -30.41 -2.60 5.70
C SER A 599 -29.15 -3.47 5.82
N LEU A 600 -28.00 -2.91 6.17
CA LEU A 600 -26.75 -3.69 6.37
C LEU A 600 -26.92 -4.79 7.41
N SER A 601 -27.77 -4.58 8.42
CA SER A 601 -28.01 -5.55 9.49
C SER A 601 -28.75 -6.83 9.06
N LEU A 602 -29.23 -6.87 7.81
CA LEU A 602 -29.86 -8.04 7.19
C LEU A 602 -28.86 -8.96 6.48
N LEU A 603 -27.60 -8.54 6.33
CA LEU A 603 -26.58 -9.33 5.63
C LEU A 603 -25.91 -10.38 6.53
N TYR A 604 -26.64 -11.40 6.98
CA TYR A 604 -26.14 -12.40 7.95
C TYR A 604 -24.89 -13.19 7.51
N ASN A 605 -24.62 -13.25 6.20
CA ASN A 605 -23.42 -13.90 5.63
C ASN A 605 -22.20 -12.97 5.56
N LEU A 606 -22.32 -11.69 5.94
CA LEU A 606 -21.26 -10.71 5.80
C LEU A 606 -20.07 -11.04 6.71
N GLN A 607 -18.87 -11.07 6.13
CA GLN A 607 -17.61 -11.39 6.82
C GLN A 607 -16.68 -10.18 6.91
N THR A 608 -16.69 -9.31 5.90
CA THR A 608 -15.91 -8.06 5.87
C THR A 608 -16.82 -6.89 5.56
N LEU A 609 -16.77 -5.87 6.41
CA LEU A 609 -17.48 -4.61 6.23
C LEU A 609 -16.50 -3.45 6.40
N LYS A 610 -16.36 -2.65 5.34
CA LYS A 610 -15.61 -1.38 5.37
C LYS A 610 -16.52 -0.19 5.15
N LEU A 611 -16.51 0.74 6.09
CA LEU A 611 -17.37 1.91 6.12
C LEU A 611 -16.55 3.20 6.11
N GLY A 612 -17.11 4.23 5.48
CA GLY A 612 -16.50 5.55 5.38
C GLY A 612 -16.78 6.39 6.62
N GLN A 613 -17.25 7.62 6.40
CA GLN A 613 -17.56 8.57 7.48
C GLN A 613 -18.99 8.46 8.03
N SER A 614 -19.79 7.53 7.51
CA SER A 614 -21.25 7.50 7.69
C SER A 614 -21.74 6.87 9.01
N GLY A 615 -20.85 6.59 9.96
CA GLY A 615 -21.17 5.94 11.23
C GLY A 615 -21.43 4.43 11.12
N LEU A 616 -21.77 3.79 12.24
CA LEU A 616 -22.02 2.34 12.34
C LEU A 616 -23.53 2.01 12.37
N PRO A 617 -23.95 0.86 11.80
CA PRO A 617 -25.36 0.47 11.80
C PRO A 617 -25.81 0.03 13.21
N LYS A 618 -27.00 0.46 13.64
CA LYS A 618 -27.50 0.22 15.02
C LYS A 618 -27.60 -1.26 15.40
N ASN A 619 -27.97 -2.11 14.45
CA ASN A 619 -28.17 -3.55 14.66
C ASN A 619 -26.97 -4.39 14.20
N LEU A 620 -25.75 -3.84 14.27
CA LEU A 620 -24.53 -4.53 13.84
C LEU A 620 -24.32 -5.89 14.54
N ARG A 621 -24.79 -6.04 15.79
CA ARG A 621 -24.78 -7.30 16.56
C ARG A 621 -25.40 -8.49 15.83
N LYS A 622 -26.24 -8.26 14.81
CA LYS A 622 -26.88 -9.31 14.00
C LYS A 622 -25.92 -10.00 13.04
N LEU A 623 -24.80 -9.35 12.71
CA LEU A 623 -23.83 -9.85 11.73
C LEU A 623 -22.87 -10.85 12.37
N VAL A 624 -23.39 -11.95 12.90
CA VAL A 624 -22.63 -12.92 13.72
C VAL A 624 -21.43 -13.55 13.02
N ASN A 625 -21.42 -13.57 11.67
CA ASN A 625 -20.31 -14.07 10.86
C ASN A 625 -19.23 -13.01 10.57
N LEU A 626 -19.39 -11.77 11.05
CA LEU A 626 -18.46 -10.69 10.77
C LEU A 626 -17.08 -10.97 11.37
N ARG A 627 -16.06 -10.84 10.54
CA ARG A 627 -14.65 -11.09 10.85
C ARG A 627 -13.83 -9.81 10.80
N HIS A 628 -14.18 -8.88 9.92
CA HIS A 628 -13.46 -7.63 9.73
C HIS A 628 -14.42 -6.46 9.71
N LEU A 629 -14.24 -5.53 10.65
CA LEU A 629 -14.95 -4.27 10.68
C LEU A 629 -13.97 -3.10 10.62
N GLU A 630 -13.94 -2.44 9.48
CA GLU A 630 -13.09 -1.27 9.24
C GLU A 630 -13.96 -0.04 9.05
N PHE A 631 -13.68 0.99 9.84
CA PHE A 631 -14.36 2.28 9.73
C PHE A 631 -13.45 3.41 10.20
N LYS A 632 -13.81 4.64 9.83
CA LYS A 632 -13.14 5.85 10.32
C LYS A 632 -13.88 6.35 11.57
N MET A 633 -13.15 6.52 12.68
CA MET A 633 -13.71 7.02 13.93
C MET A 633 -13.79 8.56 13.89
N PHE A 634 -14.99 9.12 14.05
CA PHE A 634 -15.22 10.55 14.19
C PHE A 634 -15.98 10.86 15.49
N GLY A 635 -15.93 12.11 15.95
CA GLY A 635 -16.49 12.55 17.24
C GLY A 635 -17.95 12.15 17.49
N ASP A 636 -18.78 12.06 16.44
CA ASP A 636 -20.21 11.73 16.55
C ASP A 636 -20.55 10.24 16.33
N THR A 637 -19.55 9.36 16.21
CA THR A 637 -19.78 7.93 15.91
C THR A 637 -20.29 7.18 17.14
N ALA A 638 -21.59 6.89 17.24
CA ALA A 638 -22.10 6.04 18.32
C ALA A 638 -21.72 4.56 18.11
N MET A 639 -21.26 3.88 19.17
CA MET A 639 -21.00 2.45 19.12
C MET A 639 -22.32 1.65 19.19
N PRO A 640 -22.54 0.68 18.30
CA PRO A 640 -23.68 -0.24 18.41
C PRO A 640 -23.62 -1.07 19.69
N SER A 641 -24.78 -1.45 20.22
CA SER A 641 -24.87 -2.31 21.41
C SER A 641 -24.54 -3.77 21.10
N ASP A 642 -24.06 -4.49 22.10
CA ASP A 642 -23.83 -5.94 22.16
C ASP A 642 -22.81 -6.42 21.13
N MET A 643 -21.74 -5.63 20.93
CA MET A 643 -20.62 -5.98 20.05
C MET A 643 -19.90 -7.26 20.47
N GLY A 644 -20.01 -7.67 21.74
CA GLY A 644 -19.47 -8.93 22.26
C GLY A 644 -20.08 -10.18 21.60
N ASN A 645 -21.22 -10.07 20.91
CA ASN A 645 -21.81 -11.17 20.15
C ASN A 645 -21.00 -11.53 18.89
N LEU A 646 -20.14 -10.63 18.40
CA LEU A 646 -19.35 -10.81 17.18
C LEU A 646 -18.06 -11.60 17.44
N ILE A 647 -18.17 -12.78 18.06
CA ILE A 647 -17.02 -13.56 18.57
C ILE A 647 -16.00 -14.00 17.49
N HIS A 648 -16.39 -13.97 16.21
CA HIS A 648 -15.53 -14.30 15.08
C HIS A 648 -14.66 -13.12 14.59
N LEU A 649 -14.83 -11.93 15.18
CA LEU A 649 -14.12 -10.72 14.80
C LEU A 649 -12.61 -10.85 14.99
N GLN A 650 -11.89 -10.56 13.91
CA GLN A 650 -10.43 -10.60 13.76
C GLN A 650 -9.85 -9.20 13.75
N SER A 651 -10.50 -8.23 13.11
CA SER A 651 -10.05 -6.84 13.10
C SER A 651 -11.19 -5.87 13.38
N LEU A 652 -10.87 -4.84 14.17
CA LEU A 652 -11.78 -3.78 14.57
C LEU A 652 -11.00 -2.45 14.57
N SER A 653 -11.39 -1.49 13.73
CA SER A 653 -10.74 -0.16 13.68
C SER A 653 -10.63 0.50 15.07
N GLY A 654 -11.71 0.43 15.84
CA GLY A 654 -11.73 0.85 17.24
C GLY A 654 -13.06 0.61 17.94
N PHE A 655 -13.10 0.98 19.21
CA PHE A 655 -14.24 0.80 20.11
C PHE A 655 -14.48 2.11 20.89
N LEU A 656 -15.68 2.69 20.77
CA LEU A 656 -16.12 3.82 21.59
C LEU A 656 -16.83 3.29 22.81
N VAL A 657 -16.26 3.54 24.00
CA VAL A 657 -16.91 3.16 25.25
C VAL A 657 -18.15 4.04 25.48
N GLY A 658 -19.29 3.40 25.75
CA GLY A 658 -20.57 4.03 26.09
C GLY A 658 -20.95 3.85 27.56
N PHE A 659 -21.93 4.62 28.02
CA PHE A 659 -22.53 4.45 29.36
C PHE A 659 -23.59 3.35 29.40
N GLU A 660 -24.24 3.11 28.27
CA GLU A 660 -25.35 2.16 28.15
C GLU A 660 -24.86 0.72 28.21
N LYS A 661 -25.68 -0.16 28.81
CA LYS A 661 -25.44 -1.61 28.81
C LYS A 661 -25.36 -2.11 27.35
N GLY A 662 -24.40 -2.98 27.06
CA GLY A 662 -24.11 -3.43 25.70
C GLY A 662 -23.15 -2.52 24.93
N CYS A 663 -22.80 -1.34 25.44
CA CYS A 663 -21.82 -0.43 24.82
C CYS A 663 -20.58 -0.21 25.72
N LYS A 664 -20.52 -0.90 26.85
CA LYS A 664 -19.41 -0.84 27.81
C LYS A 664 -18.20 -1.61 27.31
N ILE A 665 -17.05 -1.37 27.93
CA ILE A 665 -15.78 -1.99 27.52
C ILE A 665 -15.76 -3.53 27.69
N GLU A 666 -16.62 -4.08 28.55
CA GLU A 666 -16.78 -5.53 28.77
C GLU A 666 -17.17 -6.30 27.50
N GLU A 667 -17.79 -5.63 26.53
CA GLU A 667 -18.12 -6.19 25.21
C GLU A 667 -16.88 -6.62 24.41
N LEU A 668 -15.69 -6.12 24.75
CA LEU A 668 -14.44 -6.59 24.16
C LEU A 668 -14.00 -7.95 24.72
N GLY A 669 -14.51 -8.35 25.89
CA GLY A 669 -14.13 -9.58 26.58
C GLY A 669 -14.29 -10.85 25.73
N PRO A 670 -15.45 -11.08 25.10
CA PRO A 670 -15.67 -12.22 24.21
C PRO A 670 -14.83 -12.22 22.92
N LEU A 671 -14.32 -11.07 22.48
CA LEU A 671 -13.63 -10.88 21.20
C LEU A 671 -12.15 -11.30 21.26
N LYS A 672 -11.89 -12.59 21.51
CA LYS A 672 -10.53 -13.11 21.78
C LYS A 672 -9.60 -13.12 20.58
N ASN A 673 -10.15 -13.17 19.37
CA ASN A 673 -9.39 -13.35 18.13
C ASN A 673 -8.90 -12.03 17.51
N LEU A 674 -9.15 -10.89 18.16
CA LEU A 674 -8.71 -9.59 17.67
C LEU A 674 -7.20 -9.54 17.47
N LYS A 675 -6.79 -9.07 16.28
CA LYS A 675 -5.41 -8.95 15.83
C LYS A 675 -5.12 -7.59 15.22
N GLY A 676 -3.84 -7.28 15.08
CA GLY A 676 -3.40 -6.05 14.43
C GLY A 676 -3.51 -4.83 15.34
N LYS A 677 -4.28 -3.82 14.92
CA LYS A 677 -4.45 -2.53 15.62
C LYS A 677 -5.85 -2.44 16.22
N LEU A 678 -5.94 -1.99 17.47
CA LEU A 678 -7.19 -1.64 18.14
C LEU A 678 -7.09 -0.25 18.77
N THR A 679 -8.10 0.59 18.53
CA THR A 679 -8.21 1.93 19.14
C THR A 679 -9.37 1.95 20.13
N LEU A 680 -9.10 2.22 21.40
CA LEU A 680 -10.11 2.40 22.43
C LEU A 680 -10.26 3.88 22.72
N THR A 681 -11.50 4.36 22.75
CA THR A 681 -11.82 5.78 22.89
C THR A 681 -12.93 5.99 23.92
N ASN A 682 -13.03 7.19 24.47
CA ASN A 682 -13.91 7.52 25.60
C ASN A 682 -13.61 6.68 26.85
N LEU A 683 -12.35 6.32 27.08
CA LEU A 683 -11.95 5.51 28.23
C LEU A 683 -12.24 6.18 29.58
N TRP A 684 -12.44 7.51 29.59
CA TRP A 684 -12.92 8.27 30.76
C TRP A 684 -14.30 7.82 31.25
N ARG A 685 -15.06 7.05 30.46
CA ARG A 685 -16.38 6.51 30.84
C ARG A 685 -16.32 5.18 31.59
N VAL A 686 -15.16 4.53 31.63
CA VAL A 686 -14.97 3.28 32.38
C VAL A 686 -14.91 3.60 33.86
N GLN A 687 -15.72 2.93 34.69
CA GLN A 687 -15.96 3.36 36.07
C GLN A 687 -14.90 2.86 37.06
N ASN A 688 -14.32 1.69 36.83
CA ASN A 688 -13.40 1.07 37.78
C ASN A 688 -12.50 0.01 37.12
N LYS A 689 -11.58 -0.53 37.93
CA LYS A 689 -10.65 -1.59 37.53
C LYS A 689 -11.33 -2.86 37.03
N ASP A 690 -12.41 -3.29 37.67
CA ASP A 690 -13.12 -4.54 37.32
C ASP A 690 -13.77 -4.45 35.95
N GLU A 691 -14.40 -3.31 35.64
CA GLU A 691 -14.95 -3.03 34.31
C GLU A 691 -13.84 -3.04 33.23
N ALA A 692 -12.69 -2.42 33.51
CA ALA A 692 -11.54 -2.45 32.60
C ALA A 692 -10.98 -3.87 32.39
N MET A 693 -10.90 -4.69 33.45
CA MET A 693 -10.46 -6.10 33.37
C MET A 693 -11.40 -6.97 32.53
N ALA A 694 -12.70 -6.64 32.50
CA ALA A 694 -13.67 -7.35 31.67
C ALA A 694 -13.36 -7.25 30.16
N ALA A 695 -12.59 -6.26 29.72
CA ALA A 695 -12.10 -6.13 28.35
C ALA A 695 -11.12 -7.25 27.95
N LYS A 696 -10.51 -7.96 28.91
CA LYS A 696 -9.61 -9.10 28.71
C LYS A 696 -8.55 -8.88 27.62
N LEU A 697 -7.86 -7.74 27.61
CA LEU A 697 -6.84 -7.47 26.59
C LEU A 697 -5.65 -8.43 26.71
N VAL A 698 -5.39 -8.96 27.90
CA VAL A 698 -4.38 -10.00 28.16
C VAL A 698 -4.64 -11.28 27.37
N GLU A 699 -5.91 -11.62 27.05
CA GLU A 699 -6.23 -12.81 26.26
C GLU A 699 -6.00 -12.61 24.74
N LYS A 700 -5.85 -11.36 24.27
CA LYS A 700 -5.76 -10.99 22.85
C LYS A 700 -4.32 -11.05 22.32
N LYS A 701 -3.77 -12.26 22.24
CA LYS A 701 -2.34 -12.53 21.95
C LYS A 701 -1.83 -11.99 20.61
N ASN A 702 -2.73 -11.80 19.64
CA ASN A 702 -2.42 -11.39 18.27
C ASN A 702 -2.52 -9.87 18.04
N LEU A 703 -2.90 -9.11 19.08
CA LEU A 703 -2.90 -7.65 19.04
C LEU A 703 -1.47 -7.11 19.11
N ARG A 704 -1.12 -6.21 18.17
CA ARG A 704 0.24 -5.65 18.04
C ARG A 704 0.28 -4.15 18.31
N HIS A 705 -0.82 -3.44 18.06
CA HIS A 705 -0.92 -1.99 18.24
C HIS A 705 -2.17 -1.66 19.05
N LEU A 706 -2.01 -0.87 20.11
CA LEU A 706 -3.09 -0.47 21.00
C LEU A 706 -3.05 1.05 21.19
N ASN A 707 -4.16 1.72 20.87
CA ASN A 707 -4.34 3.14 21.10
C ASN A 707 -5.41 3.31 22.20
N LEU A 708 -5.12 4.10 23.24
CA LEU A 708 -5.97 4.34 24.40
C LEU A 708 -6.23 5.85 24.51
N TRP A 709 -7.44 6.30 24.19
CA TRP A 709 -7.80 7.72 24.16
C TRP A 709 -8.87 8.07 25.20
N PHE A 710 -8.57 9.09 26.01
CA PHE A 710 -9.38 9.57 27.13
C PHE A 710 -10.03 10.94 26.87
N PHE A 711 -10.04 11.42 25.62
CA PHE A 711 -10.63 12.73 25.29
C PHE A 711 -12.11 12.82 25.68
N GLU A 712 -12.47 13.90 26.38
CA GLU A 712 -13.84 14.24 26.79
C GLU A 712 -14.38 15.32 25.85
N THR A 713 -15.59 15.14 25.31
CA THR A 713 -16.26 16.14 24.45
C THR A 713 -17.07 17.16 25.24
N ASP A 714 -17.45 16.85 26.48
CA ASP A 714 -18.33 17.67 27.32
C ASP A 714 -17.69 17.90 28.69
N LYS A 715 -17.32 19.15 29.01
CA LYS A 715 -16.73 19.55 30.29
C LYS A 715 -17.69 19.32 31.48
N ARG A 716 -17.87 18.08 31.97
CA ARG A 716 -18.69 17.80 33.16
C ARG A 716 -18.09 16.68 34.02
N GLY A 717 -17.48 17.10 35.12
CA GLY A 717 -17.38 16.28 36.33
C GLY A 717 -16.07 16.47 37.07
N GLU A 718 -16.15 16.67 38.39
CA GLU A 718 -15.01 16.62 39.29
C GLU A 718 -14.33 15.25 39.18
N ASP A 719 -13.04 15.24 38.89
CA ASP A 719 -12.29 14.05 38.47
C ASP A 719 -12.11 13.05 39.63
N ASP A 720 -12.61 11.83 39.43
CA ASP A 720 -12.16 10.66 40.17
C ASP A 720 -10.75 10.28 39.69
N GLU A 721 -9.75 10.92 40.30
CA GLU A 721 -8.32 10.74 39.96
C GLU A 721 -7.85 9.29 40.15
N ASP A 722 -8.33 8.62 41.20
CA ASP A 722 -7.94 7.24 41.50
C ASP A 722 -8.63 6.26 40.52
N GLY A 723 -9.86 6.54 40.11
CA GLY A 723 -10.61 5.73 39.16
C GLY A 723 -9.90 5.57 37.81
N ILE A 724 -9.39 6.66 37.21
CA ILE A 724 -8.77 6.59 35.87
C ILE A 724 -7.43 5.84 35.85
N VAL A 725 -6.65 5.93 36.95
CA VAL A 725 -5.43 5.15 37.14
C VAL A 725 -5.77 3.67 37.27
N GLN A 726 -6.78 3.34 38.08
CA GLN A 726 -7.28 1.98 38.26
C GLN A 726 -7.80 1.38 36.94
N VAL A 727 -8.41 2.18 36.06
CA VAL A 727 -8.83 1.74 34.72
C VAL A 727 -7.62 1.32 33.88
N LEU A 728 -6.56 2.13 33.81
CA LEU A 728 -5.34 1.75 33.07
C LEU A 728 -4.69 0.48 33.65
N GLU A 729 -4.67 0.32 34.97
CA GLU A 729 -4.18 -0.90 35.61
C GLU A 729 -5.04 -2.13 35.26
N GLY A 730 -6.35 -1.97 35.13
CA GLY A 730 -7.28 -3.05 34.81
C GLY A 730 -7.23 -3.51 33.35
N LEU A 731 -6.83 -2.65 32.42
CA LEU A 731 -6.81 -2.98 30.99
C LEU A 731 -5.85 -4.13 30.64
N GLN A 732 -4.69 -4.24 31.33
CA GLN A 732 -3.73 -5.35 31.24
C GLN A 732 -3.46 -5.86 29.80
N PRO A 733 -2.78 -5.08 28.94
CA PRO A 733 -2.48 -5.51 27.58
C PRO A 733 -1.59 -6.76 27.54
N HIS A 734 -1.75 -7.59 26.51
CA HIS A 734 -0.90 -8.77 26.35
C HIS A 734 0.56 -8.40 26.03
N LYS A 735 1.51 -9.19 26.53
CA LYS A 735 2.96 -8.96 26.38
C LYS A 735 3.50 -8.90 24.95
N ASN A 736 2.75 -9.39 23.96
CA ASN A 736 3.12 -9.37 22.54
C ASN A 736 2.92 -8.01 21.85
N LEU A 737 2.38 -7.02 22.57
CA LEU A 737 2.12 -5.68 22.07
C LEU A 737 3.43 -5.00 21.67
N GLN A 738 3.44 -4.39 20.48
CA GLN A 738 4.62 -3.74 19.89
C GLN A 738 4.49 -2.21 19.87
N SER A 739 3.27 -1.67 19.80
CA SER A 739 3.02 -0.22 19.83
C SER A 739 1.93 0.11 20.83
N LEU A 740 2.18 1.10 21.68
CA LEU A 740 1.22 1.64 22.64
C LEU A 740 1.11 3.16 22.47
N GLU A 741 -0.10 3.66 22.27
CA GLU A 741 -0.41 5.08 22.26
C GLU A 741 -1.41 5.38 23.38
N ILE A 742 -1.12 6.35 24.25
CA ILE A 742 -2.03 6.81 25.29
C ILE A 742 -2.21 8.32 25.16
N LEU A 743 -3.43 8.77 24.92
CA LEU A 743 -3.75 10.20 24.76
C LEU A 743 -4.87 10.66 25.70
N GLY A 744 -4.77 11.88 26.20
CA GLY A 744 -5.84 12.53 26.98
C GLY A 744 -5.94 12.08 28.44
N PHE A 745 -4.94 11.35 28.97
CA PHE A 745 -4.98 10.84 30.34
C PHE A 745 -4.93 11.97 31.36
N ARG A 746 -5.86 11.97 32.32
CA ARG A 746 -6.00 13.02 33.36
C ARG A 746 -5.51 12.63 34.75
N GLY A 747 -4.98 11.41 34.94
CA GLY A 747 -4.37 11.02 36.22
C GLY A 747 -3.00 11.67 36.43
N LYS A 748 -2.58 11.79 37.69
CA LYS A 748 -1.29 12.39 38.07
C LYS A 748 -0.08 11.51 37.73
N VAL A 749 -0.23 10.19 37.84
CA VAL A 749 0.83 9.21 37.63
C VAL A 749 0.32 8.08 36.73
N LEU A 750 1.13 7.67 35.76
CA LEU A 750 0.81 6.51 34.91
C LEU A 750 1.22 5.21 35.61
N PRO A 751 0.37 4.17 35.61
CA PRO A 751 0.74 2.88 36.17
C PRO A 751 1.78 2.19 35.27
N THR A 752 2.84 1.65 35.87
CA THR A 752 3.94 0.99 35.15
C THR A 752 3.50 -0.31 34.46
N GLY A 753 2.48 -0.99 35.00
CA GLY A 753 1.99 -2.27 34.49
C GLY A 753 1.40 -2.25 33.08
N ILE A 754 1.12 -1.07 32.50
CA ILE A 754 0.65 -0.95 31.11
C ILE A 754 1.79 -1.12 30.08
N PHE A 755 3.04 -0.89 30.50
CA PHE A 755 4.21 -0.91 29.63
C PHE A 755 4.84 -2.31 29.58
N VAL A 756 4.39 -3.13 28.62
CA VAL A 756 4.87 -4.51 28.45
C VAL A 756 6.25 -4.61 27.77
N GLU A 757 6.96 -5.72 28.01
CA GLU A 757 8.36 -5.94 27.62
C GLU A 757 8.68 -5.87 26.10
N ASN A 758 7.73 -6.19 25.23
CA ASN A 758 7.95 -6.22 23.77
C ASN A 758 7.58 -4.91 23.05
N LEU A 759 7.31 -3.84 23.80
CA LEU A 759 7.02 -2.54 23.21
C LEU A 759 8.23 -2.00 22.43
N VAL A 760 7.97 -1.69 21.17
CA VAL A 760 8.92 -1.10 20.21
C VAL A 760 8.64 0.39 20.04
N LYS A 761 7.37 0.80 20.13
CA LYS A 761 6.94 2.18 19.95
C LYS A 761 6.00 2.61 21.08
N ILE A 762 6.27 3.76 21.66
CA ILE A 762 5.40 4.40 22.66
C ILE A 762 5.12 5.83 22.25
N ARG A 763 3.83 6.21 22.30
CA ARG A 763 3.39 7.60 22.17
C ARG A 763 2.53 7.98 23.37
N LEU A 764 2.89 9.04 24.08
CA LEU A 764 2.15 9.57 25.22
C LEU A 764 1.83 11.03 24.97
N GLY A 765 0.60 11.47 25.20
CA GLY A 765 0.36 12.90 25.17
C GLY A 765 -1.04 13.43 25.46
N HIS A 766 -1.14 14.76 25.48
CA HIS A 766 -2.33 15.48 25.96
C HIS A 766 -2.66 15.13 27.42
N PHE A 767 -1.65 15.08 28.28
CA PHE A 767 -1.85 14.82 29.71
C PHE A 767 -1.79 16.14 30.46
N GLU A 768 -2.95 16.61 30.91
CA GLU A 768 -3.08 17.92 31.56
C GLU A 768 -2.53 17.92 32.98
N ARG A 769 -2.60 16.78 33.69
CA ARG A 769 -2.28 16.69 35.13
C ARG A 769 -1.11 15.79 35.49
N CYS A 770 -0.54 15.07 34.52
CA CYS A 770 0.56 14.16 34.79
C CYS A 770 1.79 14.96 35.28
N GLU A 771 2.21 14.71 36.52
CA GLU A 771 3.32 15.45 37.16
C GLU A 771 4.67 14.76 36.89
N VAL A 772 4.64 13.44 36.72
CA VAL A 772 5.83 12.57 36.68
C VAL A 772 5.75 11.62 35.50
N LEU A 773 6.82 11.56 34.68
CA LEU A 773 6.89 10.62 33.55
C LEU A 773 7.07 9.16 34.05
N PRO A 774 6.48 8.18 33.35
CA PRO A 774 6.64 6.78 33.70
C PRO A 774 8.06 6.26 33.42
N MET A 775 8.40 5.16 34.07
CA MET A 775 9.67 4.44 33.88
C MET A 775 9.71 3.75 32.50
N LEU A 776 10.30 4.42 31.51
CA LEU A 776 10.41 3.91 30.14
C LEU A 776 11.82 3.45 29.77
N GLY A 777 12.84 3.88 30.51
CA GLY A 777 14.25 3.58 30.24
C GLY A 777 14.62 2.10 30.31
N GLN A 778 13.89 1.29 31.06
CA GLN A 778 14.19 -0.14 31.25
C GLN A 778 13.55 -1.04 30.18
N LEU A 779 12.82 -0.48 29.21
CA LEU A 779 12.15 -1.27 28.16
C LEU A 779 13.18 -1.78 27.12
N PRO A 780 13.36 -3.10 26.98
CA PRO A 780 14.50 -3.67 26.25
C PRO A 780 14.41 -3.50 24.72
N ASN A 781 13.19 -3.37 24.19
CA ASN A 781 12.91 -3.36 22.75
C ASN A 781 12.46 -2.00 22.21
N LEU A 782 12.40 -0.97 23.06
CA LEU A 782 11.87 0.35 22.70
C LEU A 782 12.81 1.03 21.70
N LYS A 783 12.28 1.39 20.52
CA LYS A 783 13.01 2.04 19.42
C LYS A 783 12.50 3.43 19.10
N GLU A 784 11.21 3.69 19.30
CA GLU A 784 10.59 4.99 19.05
C GLU A 784 9.81 5.45 20.29
N LEU A 785 10.15 6.62 20.81
CA LEU A 785 9.45 7.26 21.93
C LEU A 785 9.02 8.67 21.55
N GLU A 786 7.72 8.95 21.69
CA GLU A 786 7.12 10.25 21.44
C GLU A 786 6.30 10.71 22.65
N ILE A 787 6.63 11.89 23.18
CA ILE A 787 5.97 12.51 24.33
C ILE A 787 5.50 13.89 23.90
N MET A 788 4.21 14.20 24.06
CA MET A 788 3.63 15.45 23.57
C MET A 788 2.59 16.05 24.51
N TYR A 789 2.49 17.38 24.61
CA TYR A 789 1.42 18.05 25.37
C TYR A 789 1.27 17.53 26.82
N MET A 790 2.33 17.63 27.62
CA MET A 790 2.35 17.24 29.04
C MET A 790 2.44 18.51 29.88
N GLU A 791 1.31 19.01 30.39
CA GLU A 791 1.24 20.35 30.97
C GLU A 791 1.78 20.43 32.40
N SER A 792 1.62 19.40 33.23
CA SER A 792 2.06 19.43 34.64
C SER A 792 3.50 18.96 34.87
N VAL A 793 4.15 18.34 33.90
CA VAL A 793 5.52 17.84 34.04
C VAL A 793 6.50 19.01 34.07
N ARG A 794 7.16 19.23 35.21
CA ARG A 794 8.17 20.29 35.41
C ARG A 794 9.61 19.80 35.30
N SER A 795 9.86 18.54 35.62
CA SER A 795 11.20 17.94 35.59
C SER A 795 11.16 16.53 35.01
N ILE A 796 12.26 16.10 34.38
CA ILE A 796 12.49 14.71 33.99
C ILE A 796 13.73 14.21 34.74
N GLY A 797 13.55 13.23 35.64
CA GLY A 797 14.61 12.69 36.48
C GLY A 797 14.79 11.17 36.38
N ASN A 798 15.38 10.57 37.42
CA ASN A 798 15.71 9.14 37.54
C ASN A 798 14.53 8.21 37.29
N GLU A 799 13.32 8.64 37.64
CA GLU A 799 12.08 7.91 37.47
C GLU A 799 11.81 7.54 36.01
N PHE A 800 12.21 8.39 35.06
CA PHE A 800 12.03 8.15 33.63
C PHE A 800 13.01 7.09 33.11
N TYR A 801 14.24 7.13 33.62
CA TYR A 801 15.31 6.20 33.27
C TYR A 801 15.13 4.83 33.95
N GLY A 802 14.49 4.78 35.12
CA GLY A 802 14.37 3.57 35.94
C GLY A 802 15.67 3.17 36.63
N VAL A 803 16.43 4.16 37.09
CA VAL A 803 17.74 3.98 37.73
C VAL A 803 17.58 4.17 39.24
N ASP A 804 17.35 3.07 39.95
CA ASP A 804 17.31 3.05 41.41
C ASP A 804 18.66 2.61 42.01
N SER A 805 18.89 2.91 43.29
CA SER A 805 20.10 2.55 44.04
C SER A 805 20.43 1.04 44.08
N SER A 806 19.50 0.17 43.66
CA SER A 806 19.63 -1.29 43.56
C SER A 806 20.12 -1.79 42.19
N HIS A 807 20.07 -0.98 41.13
CA HIS A 807 20.40 -1.38 39.76
C HIS A 807 21.58 -0.58 39.21
N GLN A 808 22.74 -0.76 39.83
CA GLN A 808 23.95 0.04 39.59
C GLN A 808 24.60 -0.16 38.19
N ASN A 809 24.05 -1.05 37.34
CA ASN A 809 24.67 -1.45 36.06
C ASN A 809 23.70 -1.56 34.84
N SER A 810 22.47 -1.03 34.88
CA SER A 810 21.56 -1.12 33.72
C SER A 810 21.73 0.06 32.74
N VAL A 811 21.87 -0.25 31.45
CA VAL A 811 21.84 0.74 30.37
C VAL A 811 20.39 1.15 30.14
N ALA A 812 20.04 2.40 30.45
CA ALA A 812 18.75 2.95 30.07
C ALA A 812 18.64 3.04 28.54
N PHE A 813 17.45 2.84 27.99
CA PHE A 813 17.11 2.95 26.57
C PHE A 813 18.06 2.18 25.62
N PRO A 814 18.25 0.86 25.80
CA PRO A 814 19.28 0.09 25.09
C PRO A 814 19.11 0.06 23.57
N GLN A 815 17.88 0.16 23.06
CA GLN A 815 17.56 0.10 21.62
C GLN A 815 16.92 1.38 21.07
N LEU A 816 16.82 2.46 21.86
CA LEU A 816 16.09 3.66 21.44
C LEU A 816 16.80 4.32 20.26
N LYS A 817 16.06 4.56 19.17
CA LYS A 817 16.56 5.16 17.93
C LYS A 817 15.98 6.54 17.66
N LYS A 818 14.73 6.76 18.04
CA LYS A 818 14.03 8.03 17.86
C LYS A 818 13.41 8.50 19.16
N LEU A 819 13.74 9.71 19.58
CA LEU A 819 13.15 10.39 20.73
C LEU A 819 12.53 11.70 20.26
N SER A 820 11.29 11.93 20.65
CA SER A 820 10.55 13.13 20.28
C SER A 820 9.78 13.70 21.45
N ILE A 821 10.02 14.97 21.77
CA ILE A 821 9.36 15.71 22.83
C ILE A 821 8.74 16.98 22.25
N TYR A 822 7.42 17.12 22.37
CA TYR A 822 6.68 18.23 21.77
C TYR A 822 5.79 18.93 22.80
N GLU A 823 5.78 20.26 22.79
CA GLU A 823 4.80 21.08 23.50
C GLU A 823 4.70 20.80 25.02
N MET A 824 5.84 20.53 25.67
CA MET A 824 5.94 20.45 27.13
C MET A 824 6.21 21.85 27.71
N MET A 825 5.16 22.67 27.77
CA MET A 825 5.27 24.11 28.01
C MET A 825 5.75 24.50 29.41
N ASN A 826 5.66 23.61 30.40
CA ASN A 826 6.09 23.84 31.78
C ASN A 826 7.32 23.01 32.19
N LEU A 827 7.96 22.32 31.24
CA LEU A 827 9.17 21.55 31.51
C LEU A 827 10.35 22.49 31.76
N GLU A 828 10.78 22.60 33.02
CA GLU A 828 11.86 23.48 33.49
C GLU A 828 13.22 22.77 33.50
N GLN A 829 13.25 21.50 33.91
CA GLN A 829 14.48 20.76 34.19
C GLN A 829 14.50 19.38 33.52
N TRP A 830 15.68 18.94 33.08
CA TRP A 830 15.92 17.59 32.62
C TRP A 830 17.26 17.14 33.22
N ASP A 831 17.17 16.33 34.27
CA ASP A 831 18.28 15.96 35.12
C ASP A 831 19.09 14.78 34.55
N GLU A 832 20.34 14.70 34.99
CA GLU A 832 21.20 13.55 34.70
C GLU A 832 20.79 12.33 35.53
N ALA A 833 20.94 11.14 34.96
CA ALA A 833 20.77 9.92 35.73
C ALA A 833 21.88 9.79 36.78
N THR A 834 21.52 9.68 38.06
CA THR A 834 22.47 9.82 39.18
C THR A 834 23.50 8.68 39.34
N VAL A 835 23.39 7.58 38.59
CA VAL A 835 24.18 6.34 38.84
C VAL A 835 25.03 5.86 37.64
N VAL A 836 25.13 6.61 36.53
CA VAL A 836 25.90 6.11 35.38
C VAL A 836 27.37 6.53 35.45
N LEU A 837 28.23 5.58 35.87
CA LEU A 837 29.64 5.55 35.46
C LEU A 837 29.67 5.35 33.94
N GLU A 838 30.15 6.36 33.23
CA GLU A 838 30.62 6.27 31.83
C GLU A 838 29.57 5.93 30.74
N SER A 839 28.95 6.99 30.21
CA SER A 839 28.68 7.19 28.78
C SER A 839 28.03 6.05 27.99
N ASN A 840 26.71 5.80 28.14
CA ASN A 840 25.86 5.21 27.08
C ASN A 840 24.33 5.21 27.34
N LEU A 841 23.77 6.20 28.08
CA LEU A 841 22.31 6.34 28.33
C LEU A 841 21.44 6.30 27.06
N PHE A 842 21.99 6.73 25.92
CA PHE A 842 21.32 6.77 24.62
C PHE A 842 22.21 6.16 23.53
N GLY A 843 22.82 5.01 23.79
CA GLY A 843 23.85 4.43 22.92
C GLY A 843 23.42 4.21 21.45
N CYS A 844 22.13 4.00 21.19
CA CYS A 844 21.57 3.71 19.87
C CYS A 844 20.78 4.88 19.22
N LEU A 845 20.72 6.04 19.88
CA LEU A 845 19.83 7.13 19.48
C LEU A 845 20.33 7.82 18.21
N LYS A 846 19.49 7.85 17.18
CA LYS A 846 19.81 8.42 15.85
C LYS A 846 19.10 9.73 15.60
N GLU A 847 17.93 9.93 16.20
CA GLU A 847 17.03 11.03 15.89
C GLU A 847 16.44 11.62 17.17
N VAL A 848 16.64 12.92 17.36
CA VAL A 848 16.04 13.69 18.46
C VAL A 848 15.26 14.87 17.89
N ARG A 849 14.00 15.01 18.30
CA ARG A 849 13.20 16.20 18.05
C ARG A 849 12.68 16.78 19.37
N ILE A 850 12.96 18.05 19.62
CA ILE A 850 12.41 18.79 20.78
C ILE A 850 11.74 20.06 20.26
N ARG A 851 10.46 20.23 20.55
CA ARG A 851 9.70 21.39 20.07
C ARG A 851 8.91 22.04 21.19
N ARG A 852 8.86 23.37 21.24
CA ARG A 852 7.96 24.14 22.12
C ARG A 852 8.09 23.72 23.60
N CYS A 853 9.32 23.60 24.08
CA CYS A 853 9.67 23.30 25.47
C CYS A 853 10.38 24.51 26.08
N ASN A 854 9.65 25.62 26.25
CA ASN A 854 10.25 26.94 26.48
C ASN A 854 11.03 27.11 27.80
N PRO A 855 10.56 26.59 28.96
CA PRO A 855 11.25 26.80 30.22
C PRO A 855 12.55 25.99 30.33
N LEU A 856 12.69 24.91 29.54
CA LEU A 856 13.80 23.98 29.61
C LEU A 856 15.14 24.70 29.34
N ALA A 857 16.03 24.66 30.34
CA ALA A 857 17.29 25.40 30.28
C ALA A 857 18.46 24.58 29.71
N LYS A 858 18.49 23.26 29.92
CA LYS A 858 19.59 22.36 29.52
C LYS A 858 19.07 20.97 29.17
N LEU A 859 19.84 20.22 28.38
CA LEU A 859 19.65 18.79 28.13
C LEU A 859 20.66 17.98 28.96
N PRO A 860 20.37 16.70 29.26
CA PRO A 860 21.35 15.82 29.91
C PRO A 860 22.55 15.56 28.98
N SER A 861 23.75 15.46 29.56
CA SER A 861 25.03 15.20 28.90
C SER A 861 25.04 13.89 28.13
N GLY A 862 24.24 12.90 28.55
CA GLY A 862 24.04 11.68 27.77
C GLY A 862 23.44 11.93 26.38
N LEU A 863 22.66 13.00 26.21
CA LEU A 863 22.07 13.40 24.93
C LEU A 863 23.01 14.35 24.16
N GLU A 864 23.64 15.32 24.85
CA GLU A 864 24.64 16.22 24.24
C GLU A 864 25.93 15.48 23.80
N GLY A 865 26.26 14.37 24.45
CA GLY A 865 27.37 13.47 24.14
C GLY A 865 27.00 12.25 23.29
N CYS A 866 25.81 12.21 22.68
CA CYS A 866 25.35 11.04 21.95
C CYS A 866 26.08 10.84 20.61
N HIS A 867 27.08 9.96 20.60
CA HIS A 867 27.92 9.70 19.42
C HIS A 867 27.20 9.00 18.25
N SER A 868 26.00 8.45 18.47
CA SER A 868 25.19 7.78 17.45
C SER A 868 24.18 8.70 16.75
N LEU A 869 24.04 9.95 17.20
CA LEU A 869 23.02 10.89 16.71
C LEU A 869 23.33 11.35 15.27
N GLU A 870 22.33 11.21 14.39
CA GLU A 870 22.40 11.55 12.97
C GLU A 870 21.50 12.75 12.63
N TYR A 871 20.40 12.93 13.37
CA TYR A 871 19.41 13.97 13.16
C TYR A 871 19.01 14.65 14.49
N LEU A 872 19.15 15.97 14.56
CA LEU A 872 18.75 16.79 15.71
C LEU A 872 17.88 17.96 15.23
N SER A 873 16.68 18.08 15.77
CA SER A 873 15.78 19.23 15.51
C SER A 873 15.29 19.82 16.82
N ILE A 874 15.63 21.08 17.07
CA ILE A 874 15.21 21.86 18.24
C ILE A 874 14.43 23.06 17.74
N ARG A 875 13.14 23.19 18.10
CA ARG A 875 12.28 24.28 17.63
C ARG A 875 11.50 24.96 18.75
N GLY A 876 11.47 26.28 18.81
CA GLY A 876 10.78 27.06 19.84
C GLY A 876 11.15 26.63 21.26
N CYS A 877 12.44 26.59 21.60
CA CYS A 877 12.94 26.24 22.94
C CYS A 877 13.82 27.38 23.46
N PHE A 878 13.23 28.57 23.67
CA PHE A 878 14.00 29.82 23.76
C PHE A 878 15.02 29.87 24.92
N ASN A 879 14.80 29.19 26.04
CA ASN A 879 15.74 29.19 27.16
C ASN A 879 16.83 28.12 27.08
N LEU A 880 16.74 27.20 26.12
CA LEU A 880 17.64 26.05 26.04
C LEU A 880 19.04 26.49 25.62
N MET A 881 20.04 26.17 26.44
CA MET A 881 21.45 26.24 26.10
C MET A 881 21.92 24.86 25.64
N LEU A 882 22.28 24.75 24.36
CA LEU A 882 22.67 23.50 23.73
C LEU A 882 24.19 23.44 23.50
N ASN A 883 24.82 22.31 23.84
CA ASN A 883 26.18 21.98 23.42
C ASN A 883 26.17 20.79 22.45
N VAL A 884 26.79 20.95 21.27
CA VAL A 884 26.83 19.95 20.20
C VAL A 884 28.25 19.45 19.88
N GLN A 885 29.25 19.81 20.69
CA GLN A 885 30.66 19.54 20.44
C GLN A 885 30.98 18.06 20.14
N ASN A 886 30.29 17.13 20.79
CA ASN A 886 30.57 15.69 20.72
C ASN A 886 29.67 14.93 19.72
N LEU A 887 28.81 15.63 18.96
CA LEU A 887 27.86 15.01 18.04
C LEU A 887 28.48 14.76 16.65
N HIS A 888 29.59 14.01 16.61
CA HIS A 888 30.40 13.85 15.39
C HIS A 888 29.73 13.10 14.22
N LYS A 889 28.65 12.34 14.47
CA LYS A 889 27.86 11.67 13.42
C LYS A 889 26.70 12.49 12.87
N LEU A 890 26.46 13.68 13.42
CA LEU A 890 25.31 14.50 13.06
C LEU A 890 25.39 14.91 11.59
N TYR A 891 24.36 14.55 10.83
CA TYR A 891 24.21 14.87 9.42
C TYR A 891 23.28 16.07 9.21
N HIS A 892 22.23 16.15 10.02
CA HIS A 892 21.19 17.17 9.97
C HIS A 892 21.03 17.85 11.33
N LEU A 893 21.10 19.18 11.33
CA LEU A 893 20.86 20.02 12.50
C LEU A 893 19.84 21.10 12.16
N GLU A 894 18.74 21.12 12.90
CA GLU A 894 17.72 22.15 12.80
C GLU A 894 17.54 22.86 14.13
N ILE A 895 17.57 24.18 14.08
CA ILE A 895 17.51 25.07 15.23
C ILE A 895 16.57 26.21 14.88
N ASP A 896 15.41 26.27 15.50
CA ASP A 896 14.45 27.36 15.31
C ASP A 896 14.07 27.94 16.66
N GLY A 897 14.22 29.25 16.88
CA GLY A 897 13.78 29.89 18.12
C GLY A 897 14.55 29.48 19.37
N LEU A 898 15.89 29.43 19.30
CA LEU A 898 16.77 29.48 20.47
C LEU A 898 17.17 30.95 20.77
N LYS A 899 17.71 31.23 21.96
CA LYS A 899 18.29 32.55 22.27
C LYS A 899 19.66 32.78 21.63
N ARG A 900 20.44 31.72 21.44
CA ARG A 900 21.80 31.74 20.89
C ARG A 900 22.04 30.46 20.08
N LEU A 901 23.03 30.51 19.18
CA LEU A 901 23.50 29.30 18.51
C LEU A 901 24.14 28.33 19.53
N PRO A 902 24.11 27.02 19.26
CA PRO A 902 24.72 26.01 20.11
C PRO A 902 26.23 26.20 20.22
N LYS A 903 26.81 25.82 21.36
CA LYS A 903 28.26 25.73 21.52
C LYS A 903 28.80 24.47 20.85
N GLY A 904 30.05 24.50 20.39
CA GLY A 904 30.72 23.31 19.85
C GLY A 904 30.37 22.99 18.39
N MET A 905 29.89 23.96 17.61
CA MET A 905 29.58 23.77 16.18
C MET A 905 30.82 23.31 15.38
N ASP A 906 32.02 23.68 15.81
CA ASP A 906 33.31 23.25 15.26
C ASP A 906 33.56 21.74 15.36
N GLY A 907 32.91 21.04 16.30
CA GLY A 907 33.00 19.59 16.46
C GLY A 907 32.15 18.77 15.46
N LEU A 908 31.28 19.42 14.67
CA LEU A 908 30.32 18.77 13.78
C LEU A 908 30.92 18.43 12.40
N THR A 909 31.81 17.44 12.37
CA THR A 909 32.62 17.09 11.19
C THR A 909 31.84 16.45 10.02
N ARG A 910 30.64 15.93 10.26
CA ARG A 910 29.81 15.24 9.23
C ARG A 910 28.52 15.98 8.86
N LEU A 911 28.32 17.19 9.39
CA LEU A 911 27.11 17.96 9.17
C LEU A 911 27.01 18.42 7.71
N LYS A 912 25.91 18.06 7.05
CA LYS A 912 25.64 18.42 5.65
C LYS A 912 24.45 19.36 5.51
N GLU A 913 23.48 19.25 6.41
CA GLU A 913 22.26 20.06 6.39
C GLU A 913 22.15 20.86 7.69
N LEU A 914 22.06 22.18 7.57
CA LEU A 914 21.87 23.08 8.70
C LEU A 914 20.65 23.97 8.43
N LYS A 915 19.71 23.97 9.37
CA LYS A 915 18.54 24.84 9.34
C LYS A 915 18.55 25.74 10.56
N ILE A 916 18.51 27.04 10.35
CA ILE A 916 18.54 28.04 11.41
C ILE A 916 17.32 28.95 11.24
N GLY A 917 16.48 29.02 12.27
CA GLY A 917 15.22 29.74 12.27
C GLY A 917 15.00 30.61 13.50
N GLY A 918 14.06 31.54 13.39
CA GLY A 918 13.61 32.39 14.50
C GLY A 918 14.32 33.74 14.56
N CYS A 919 14.43 34.32 15.76
CA CYS A 919 15.10 35.62 15.95
C CYS A 919 16.61 35.42 16.07
N MET A 920 17.38 35.96 15.11
CA MET A 920 18.82 35.70 14.95
C MET A 920 19.71 36.85 15.43
N GLN A 921 19.16 37.96 15.92
CA GLN A 921 19.91 39.13 16.41
C GLN A 921 21.07 38.82 17.36
N ASN A 922 20.93 37.79 18.20
CA ASN A 922 21.94 37.42 19.20
C ASN A 922 22.80 36.21 18.80
N TYR A 923 22.75 35.78 17.54
CA TYR A 923 23.45 34.60 17.06
C TYR A 923 24.87 34.96 16.61
N GLU A 924 25.87 34.29 17.19
CA GLU A 924 27.28 34.41 16.79
C GLU A 924 27.64 33.40 15.69
N PHE A 925 27.49 33.82 14.43
CA PHE A 925 27.76 32.98 13.25
C PHE A 925 29.25 32.70 13.01
N SER A 926 30.17 33.24 13.81
CA SER A 926 31.61 32.92 13.73
C SER A 926 31.88 31.43 13.88
N SER A 927 31.13 30.75 14.74
CA SER A 927 31.23 29.30 14.95
C SER A 927 30.78 28.47 13.74
N VAL A 928 29.86 28.98 12.93
CA VAL A 928 29.34 28.32 11.71
C VAL A 928 30.38 28.29 10.59
N ILE A 929 31.35 29.21 10.61
CA ILE A 929 32.44 29.28 9.61
C ILE A 929 33.24 27.97 9.58
N HIS A 930 33.41 27.31 10.73
CA HIS A 930 34.13 26.04 10.83
C HIS A 930 33.45 24.89 10.06
N LEU A 931 32.21 25.07 9.62
CA LEU A 931 31.45 24.10 8.84
C LEU A 931 31.65 24.26 7.31
N ALA A 932 32.41 25.27 6.89
CA ALA A 932 32.58 25.64 5.48
C ALA A 932 33.03 24.50 4.57
N SER A 933 33.80 23.54 5.10
CA SER A 933 34.28 22.39 4.33
C SER A 933 33.26 21.29 4.12
N GLN A 934 32.27 21.12 5.00
CA GLN A 934 31.34 19.98 4.97
C GLN A 934 29.88 20.35 4.65
N LEU A 935 29.45 21.57 4.95
CA LEU A 935 28.06 21.97 4.84
C LEU A 935 27.62 22.09 3.37
N VAL A 936 26.54 21.39 3.00
CA VAL A 936 26.02 21.32 1.63
C VAL A 936 24.75 22.14 1.49
N GLU A 937 23.88 22.11 2.50
CA GLU A 937 22.60 22.82 2.50
C GLU A 937 22.46 23.68 3.77
N LEU A 938 22.08 24.94 3.55
CA LEU A 938 21.77 25.91 4.60
C LEU A 938 20.38 26.49 4.35
N GLU A 939 19.50 26.36 5.33
CA GLU A 939 18.21 27.05 5.37
C GLU A 939 18.22 28.07 6.49
N LEU A 940 17.92 29.32 6.14
CA LEU A 940 17.71 30.41 7.06
C LEU A 940 16.22 30.78 7.01
N SER A 941 15.53 30.72 8.15
CA SER A 941 14.14 31.16 8.28
C SER A 941 14.00 32.31 9.27
N GLY A 942 13.56 33.46 8.79
CA GLY A 942 13.18 34.59 9.64
C GLY A 942 11.84 34.34 10.34
N ARG A 943 11.39 35.33 11.12
CA ARG A 943 10.04 35.38 11.69
C ARG A 943 9.33 36.64 11.17
N TYR A 944 8.06 36.50 10.80
CA TYR A 944 7.23 37.65 10.43
C TYR A 944 7.26 38.73 11.52
N GLY A 945 7.69 39.95 11.16
CA GLY A 945 7.85 41.08 12.08
C GLY A 945 9.09 41.04 13.00
N SER A 946 10.06 40.15 12.77
CA SER A 946 11.34 40.17 13.51
C SER A 946 12.20 41.39 13.14
N VAL A 947 13.11 41.79 14.04
CA VAL A 947 14.04 42.92 13.81
C VAL A 947 15.37 42.45 13.18
N ASP A 948 15.41 41.26 12.58
CA ASP A 948 16.62 40.75 11.93
C ASP A 948 16.90 41.59 10.67
N THR A 949 17.71 42.63 10.81
CA THR A 949 17.87 43.67 9.77
C THR A 949 18.70 43.20 8.57
N GLN A 950 19.56 42.20 8.72
CA GLN A 950 20.48 41.73 7.68
C GLN A 950 20.81 40.24 7.84
N LEU A 951 21.20 39.60 6.74
CA LEU A 951 21.76 38.24 6.77
C LEU A 951 23.22 38.28 7.30
N PRO A 952 23.66 37.27 8.08
CA PRO A 952 24.99 37.29 8.70
C PRO A 952 26.13 37.24 7.68
N GLN A 953 27.01 38.25 7.69
CA GLN A 953 28.11 38.37 6.74
C GLN A 953 29.12 37.22 6.83
N GLN A 954 29.27 36.61 8.01
CA GLN A 954 30.16 35.48 8.27
C GLN A 954 29.87 34.25 7.39
N LEU A 955 28.63 34.12 6.88
CA LEU A 955 28.24 33.01 6.00
C LEU A 955 28.93 33.04 4.63
N GLN A 956 29.58 34.16 4.27
CA GLN A 956 30.37 34.29 3.04
C GLN A 956 31.48 33.24 2.88
N HIS A 957 31.92 32.63 3.98
CA HIS A 957 33.00 31.65 3.99
C HIS A 957 32.54 30.22 3.67
N LEU A 958 31.24 29.96 3.52
CA LEU A 958 30.67 28.64 3.25
C LEU A 958 30.78 28.23 1.77
N THR A 959 32.00 28.18 1.24
CA THR A 959 32.23 28.04 -0.22
C THR A 959 31.83 26.70 -0.82
N ASN A 960 31.62 25.65 -0.01
CA ASN A 960 31.13 24.33 -0.45
C ASN A 960 29.59 24.21 -0.47
N LEU A 961 28.88 25.26 -0.03
CA LEU A 961 27.42 25.26 0.02
C LEU A 961 26.84 25.12 -1.39
N GLN A 962 25.94 24.15 -1.58
CA GLN A 962 25.25 23.88 -2.85
C GLN A 962 23.82 24.40 -2.85
N VAL A 963 23.16 24.44 -1.68
CA VAL A 963 21.77 24.89 -1.55
C VAL A 963 21.69 25.94 -0.44
N LEU A 964 21.18 27.12 -0.79
CA LEU A 964 20.87 28.19 0.16
C LEU A 964 19.38 28.51 0.07
N LYS A 965 18.65 28.32 1.18
CA LYS A 965 17.23 28.65 1.31
C LYS A 965 17.07 29.81 2.28
N ILE A 966 16.39 30.87 1.88
CA ILE A 966 16.09 32.06 2.67
C ILE A 966 14.58 32.21 2.69
N THR A 967 13.97 32.07 3.86
CA THR A 967 12.50 32.06 4.00
C THR A 967 12.06 33.08 5.04
N GLN A 968 10.98 33.82 4.81
CA GLN A 968 10.36 34.71 5.81
C GLN A 968 11.29 35.80 6.38
N PHE A 969 12.20 36.33 5.55
CA PHE A 969 13.04 37.48 5.90
C PHE A 969 12.41 38.79 5.42
N ASP A 970 11.45 39.33 6.18
CA ASP A 970 10.70 40.53 5.80
C ASP A 970 11.40 41.85 6.08
N CYS A 971 12.66 41.80 6.49
CA CYS A 971 13.45 42.99 6.83
C CYS A 971 14.55 43.32 5.82
N ILE A 972 14.90 42.37 4.94
CA ILE A 972 15.91 42.62 3.90
C ILE A 972 15.25 43.21 2.65
N GLU A 973 15.78 44.35 2.19
CA GLU A 973 15.38 44.93 0.90
C GLU A 973 16.27 44.46 -0.24
N ALA A 974 17.49 44.02 0.05
CA ALA A 974 18.43 43.51 -0.92
C ALA A 974 19.12 42.25 -0.39
N LEU A 975 19.35 41.27 -1.26
CA LEU A 975 20.25 40.16 -0.96
C LEU A 975 21.70 40.66 -0.94
N PRO A 976 22.52 40.20 0.02
CA PRO A 976 23.87 40.73 0.20
C PRO A 976 24.87 40.27 -0.87
N GLU A 977 25.82 41.15 -1.21
CA GLU A 977 26.88 40.93 -2.21
C GLU A 977 27.74 39.68 -1.96
N TRP A 978 27.92 39.31 -0.69
CA TRP A 978 28.75 38.18 -0.32
C TRP A 978 28.19 36.83 -0.79
N ILE A 979 26.92 36.75 -1.20
CA ILE A 979 26.36 35.54 -1.81
C ILE A 979 27.22 35.13 -3.02
N GLY A 980 27.76 36.09 -3.78
CA GLY A 980 28.67 35.81 -4.90
C GLY A 980 29.97 35.09 -4.53
N ASN A 981 30.31 34.96 -3.24
CA ASN A 981 31.46 34.18 -2.77
C ASN A 981 31.14 32.67 -2.64
N LEU A 982 29.86 32.28 -2.71
CA LEU A 982 29.40 30.89 -2.61
C LEU A 982 29.54 30.16 -3.95
N ILE A 983 30.78 30.02 -4.44
CA ILE A 983 31.10 29.49 -5.78
C ILE A 983 30.58 28.07 -6.08
N SER A 984 30.21 27.29 -5.06
CA SER A 984 29.63 25.96 -5.24
C SER A 984 28.10 25.93 -5.27
N LEU A 985 27.45 27.09 -5.11
CA LEU A 985 26.01 27.22 -4.98
C LEU A 985 25.32 26.82 -6.29
N LYS A 986 24.42 25.84 -6.20
CA LYS A 986 23.61 25.33 -7.31
C LYS A 986 22.17 25.82 -7.24
N THR A 987 21.63 25.95 -6.04
CA THR A 987 20.26 26.38 -5.81
C THR A 987 20.22 27.51 -4.80
N LEU A 988 19.66 28.64 -5.20
CA LEU A 988 19.29 29.74 -4.32
C LEU A 988 17.76 29.84 -4.28
N LYS A 989 17.16 29.65 -3.11
CA LYS A 989 15.72 29.77 -2.93
C LYS A 989 15.38 30.88 -1.97
N CYS A 990 14.56 31.82 -2.40
CA CYS A 990 13.97 32.86 -1.57
C CYS A 990 12.46 32.62 -1.50
N SER A 991 11.88 32.61 -0.30
CA SER A 991 10.45 32.36 -0.11
C SER A 991 9.84 33.29 0.93
N TYR A 992 8.66 33.86 0.66
CA TYR A 992 7.93 34.72 1.61
C TYR A 992 8.78 35.89 2.15
N CYS A 993 9.62 36.52 1.32
CA CYS A 993 10.41 37.69 1.70
C CYS A 993 9.76 38.96 1.14
N PHE A 994 8.78 39.51 1.86
CA PHE A 994 7.84 40.50 1.28
C PHE A 994 8.46 41.87 0.99
N LYS A 995 9.60 42.22 1.60
CA LYS A 995 10.30 43.49 1.37
C LYS A 995 11.47 43.39 0.39
N LEU A 996 11.85 42.20 -0.05
CA LEU A 996 13.00 41.99 -0.92
C LEU A 996 12.74 42.62 -2.30
N LYS A 997 13.58 43.57 -2.71
CA LYS A 997 13.53 44.34 -3.97
C LYS A 997 14.68 44.02 -4.90
N GLU A 998 15.87 43.76 -4.35
CA GLU A 998 17.11 43.69 -5.12
C GLU A 998 17.90 42.39 -4.89
N LEU A 999 18.49 41.88 -5.97
CA LEU A 999 19.51 40.84 -5.99
C LEU A 999 20.92 41.43 -5.84
N PRO A 1000 21.93 40.60 -5.52
CA PRO A 1000 23.33 41.02 -5.51
C PRO A 1000 23.76 41.62 -6.87
N SER A 1001 24.83 42.41 -6.88
CA SER A 1001 25.38 43.01 -8.11
C SER A 1001 25.61 41.97 -9.21
N ARG A 1002 25.57 42.43 -10.47
CA ARG A 1002 25.79 41.55 -11.63
C ARG A 1002 27.16 40.85 -11.52
N GLU A 1003 28.18 41.55 -11.04
CA GLU A 1003 29.51 41.01 -10.81
C GLU A 1003 29.49 39.88 -9.76
N ALA A 1004 28.70 40.01 -8.71
CA ALA A 1004 28.57 38.96 -7.68
C ALA A 1004 27.84 37.73 -8.20
N ILE A 1005 26.71 37.90 -8.93
CA ILE A 1005 25.98 36.76 -9.47
C ILE A 1005 26.82 36.04 -10.54
N LEU A 1006 27.56 36.76 -11.39
CA LEU A 1006 28.44 36.14 -12.40
C LEU A 1006 29.54 35.24 -11.81
N ARG A 1007 29.90 35.41 -10.53
CA ARG A 1007 30.85 34.52 -9.84
C ARG A 1007 30.22 33.18 -9.44
N LEU A 1008 28.89 33.08 -9.40
CA LEU A 1008 28.15 31.87 -9.09
C LEU A 1008 28.05 30.95 -10.31
N THR A 1009 29.19 30.51 -10.81
CA THR A 1009 29.30 29.75 -12.08
C THR A 1009 28.59 28.39 -12.06
N LYS A 1010 28.27 27.86 -10.88
CA LYS A 1010 27.52 26.61 -10.70
C LYS A 1010 26.04 26.80 -10.39
N LEU A 1011 25.54 28.04 -10.33
CA LEU A 1011 24.14 28.29 -9.99
C LEU A 1011 23.25 27.82 -11.13
N GLU A 1012 22.44 26.81 -10.86
CA GLU A 1012 21.54 26.16 -11.81
C GLU A 1012 20.09 26.60 -11.60
N ASN A 1013 19.70 26.92 -10.35
CA ASN A 1013 18.33 27.23 -9.99
C ASN A 1013 18.24 28.45 -9.04
N LEU A 1014 17.39 29.40 -9.39
CA LEU A 1014 16.97 30.53 -8.56
C LEU A 1014 15.45 30.47 -8.39
N ASP A 1015 15.00 30.01 -7.23
CA ASP A 1015 13.58 29.88 -6.89
C ASP A 1015 13.14 31.09 -6.06
N ILE A 1016 12.17 31.86 -6.54
CA ILE A 1016 11.60 33.01 -5.85
C ILE A 1016 10.10 32.79 -5.68
N PHE A 1017 9.69 32.52 -4.44
CA PHE A 1017 8.30 32.23 -4.10
C PHE A 1017 7.76 33.33 -3.19
N GLU A 1018 6.60 33.92 -3.47
CA GLU A 1018 5.97 34.91 -2.56
C GLU A 1018 6.91 36.07 -2.14
N CYS A 1019 7.68 36.61 -3.10
CA CYS A 1019 8.53 37.79 -2.92
C CYS A 1019 8.07 38.91 -3.88
N PRO A 1020 6.93 39.57 -3.61
CA PRO A 1020 6.23 40.40 -4.60
C PRO A 1020 7.01 41.64 -5.07
N LYS A 1021 7.92 42.16 -4.23
CA LYS A 1021 8.70 43.37 -4.57
C LYS A 1021 9.95 43.07 -5.41
N LEU A 1022 10.34 41.80 -5.54
CA LEU A 1022 11.51 41.40 -6.30
C LEU A 1022 11.10 41.21 -7.76
N LEU A 1023 11.42 42.19 -8.60
CA LEU A 1023 11.04 42.24 -10.01
C LEU A 1023 12.14 41.59 -10.85
N VAL A 1024 12.01 40.29 -11.10
CA VAL A 1024 12.97 39.47 -11.89
C VAL A 1024 12.32 38.85 -13.15
N GLY A 1025 11.16 39.37 -13.56
CA GLY A 1025 10.48 39.01 -14.81
C GLY A 1025 11.16 39.59 -16.05
N GLU A 1026 10.70 39.19 -17.23
CA GLU A 1026 11.25 39.69 -18.49
C GLU A 1026 10.98 41.20 -18.65
N GLY A 1027 12.05 41.99 -18.80
CA GLY A 1027 11.99 43.45 -18.88
C GLY A 1027 12.28 44.18 -17.56
N ASP A 1028 12.38 43.47 -16.43
CA ASP A 1028 12.65 44.07 -15.13
C ASP A 1028 14.14 44.39 -14.90
N GLN A 1029 14.42 45.37 -14.05
CA GLN A 1029 15.79 45.84 -13.78
C GLN A 1029 16.69 44.74 -13.17
N GLU A 1030 16.16 43.92 -12.27
CA GLU A 1030 16.95 42.87 -11.61
C GLU A 1030 17.19 41.66 -12.52
N ARG A 1031 16.35 41.48 -13.56
CA ARG A 1031 16.53 40.41 -14.55
C ARG A 1031 17.82 40.60 -15.35
N ALA A 1032 18.24 41.84 -15.60
CA ALA A 1032 19.50 42.13 -16.29
C ALA A 1032 20.74 41.61 -15.54
N LYS A 1033 20.69 41.53 -14.20
CA LYS A 1033 21.77 40.98 -13.36
C LYS A 1033 21.90 39.46 -13.52
N LEU A 1034 20.81 38.78 -13.88
CA LEU A 1034 20.71 37.33 -14.07
C LEU A 1034 20.97 36.88 -15.52
N SER A 1035 21.51 37.75 -16.39
CA SER A 1035 21.61 37.49 -17.84
C SER A 1035 22.37 36.22 -18.24
N HIS A 1036 23.21 35.68 -17.36
CA HIS A 1036 24.00 34.45 -17.59
C HIS A 1036 23.24 33.17 -17.16
N LEU A 1037 22.13 33.30 -16.44
CA LEU A 1037 21.24 32.21 -16.08
C LEU A 1037 20.11 32.11 -17.11
N PRO A 1038 19.88 30.94 -17.73
CA PRO A 1038 18.76 30.74 -18.63
C PRO A 1038 17.42 31.07 -17.97
N SER A 1039 16.44 31.55 -18.75
CA SER A 1039 15.14 31.94 -18.18
C SER A 1039 14.45 30.82 -17.39
N LYS A 1040 14.64 29.57 -17.82
CA LYS A 1040 14.13 28.37 -17.16
C LYS A 1040 14.74 28.07 -15.79
N CYS A 1041 15.90 28.67 -15.48
CA CYS A 1041 16.60 28.52 -14.20
C CYS A 1041 16.10 29.50 -13.13
N VAL A 1042 15.20 30.42 -13.49
CA VAL A 1042 14.62 31.40 -12.57
C VAL A 1042 13.12 31.11 -12.45
N HIS A 1043 12.71 30.48 -11.36
CA HIS A 1043 11.32 30.16 -11.10
C HIS A 1043 10.71 31.19 -10.17
N LYS A 1044 9.81 32.04 -10.68
CA LYS A 1044 9.02 32.97 -9.86
C LYS A 1044 7.57 32.53 -9.79
N SER A 1045 7.01 32.39 -8.59
CA SER A 1045 5.56 32.25 -8.41
C SER A 1045 5.01 33.17 -7.33
N GLU A 1046 3.88 33.79 -7.65
CA GLU A 1046 3.09 34.65 -6.77
C GLU A 1046 1.68 34.04 -6.70
N SER A 1047 1.17 33.74 -5.51
CA SER A 1047 -0.23 33.44 -5.31
C SER A 1047 -0.98 34.75 -5.02
N PHE A 1048 -2.12 34.95 -5.67
CA PHE A 1048 -3.03 36.03 -5.32
C PHE A 1048 -3.69 35.69 -3.98
N TYR A 1049 -3.04 35.98 -2.85
CA TYR A 1049 -3.73 36.10 -1.57
C TYR A 1049 -4.55 37.40 -1.57
N SER A 1050 -5.72 37.36 -2.20
CA SER A 1050 -6.80 38.30 -1.91
C SER A 1050 -7.58 37.79 -0.71
N GLY A 1051 -7.33 38.37 0.46
CA GLY A 1051 -8.27 38.42 1.58
C GLY A 1051 -8.32 37.21 2.50
N LEU A 1052 -7.56 37.28 3.59
CA LEU A 1052 -7.95 36.90 4.97
C LEU A 1052 -6.70 37.04 5.86
N LEU A 1053 -6.52 38.25 6.39
CA LEU A 1053 -5.75 38.53 7.59
C LEU A 1053 -6.75 38.97 8.67
#